data_AF-A0A943G9C4-F1
#
_entry.id   AF-A0A943G9C4-F1
#
_cell.length_a   1.000
_cell.length_b   1.000
_cell.length_c   1.000
_cell.angle_alpha   90.00
_cell.angle_beta   90.00
_cell.angle_gamma   90.00
#
_symmetry.space_group_name_H-M   'P 1'
#
loop_
_entity.id
_entity.type
_entity.pdbx_description
1 polymer ?
#
loop_
_entity_poly.entity_id
_entity_poly.type
_entity_poly.pdbx_seq_one_letter_code
_entity_poly.pdbx_strand_id
1 'polypeptide(L)'
;MEKRKTGSFSANRTMDEINLKKTEADAVSNYSPADDFSFLPISRKDMEARRIKQLDFVYITGDAYVDHPSFGAAIICRLIESLGYTVGIIPQPDWRSVSDFTRLGRPRLAFMVSSGNIDSMVNHYTAAKKPRSEDLYSPGGKSGRRPDRAIIVYCNRIREAYGDVPIIIGGLEASLRRFAHYDYWQNDVRRSILFDSGADILSYGMGEHQTREIVERLAAGESVRTMTDIAGTCVIVSEKEEIGNDNKIETGAAEKNYSEVKILCERKLGEESKISSSEWIKNRIADEKEYENTFKIENGIEDTKNENWDENETIREKELETKKAREQEEKSQSGKENKKEKETEKQQENGELSKDVGITINSDADIIKNNEKNNLINGAEDNEKEKKEKKEKKEKNVETDAEKNRGRYESYGEQNQNEGNRGTDNGGIKWTECPSFEKVRKDKREYAKATKIQFEEQDPYDGKIIYQKHSNKYLKQNPPAKPLNQHELDEIYSLPFTRKYHPVYEKEGGVPAILEVSQSITHNRGCFGGCNFCAITFHQGRYVTSRSKKSIVKEAEAIAADPNFKGYIHDIGGPTANFRHSACQKKSPCKNRKCLAPTPCPALKADHTEYLDILRTVRNLPKVKKVFVRSGIRFDYMLLDKNDEFFNELVKYHVSGQLKVAPEHCSDNVLKIMGKPPFRVYEKFQDKFRSLNKKYGLKQYLVPYLMSSHPGSTLADAIELALYLRKMNYHPEQVQDFYPTPGTLSTAMFWTGLDPMTMKPVYVPKTAKEKAMQRALLQYSNPKNEPLVRAALTEAGRKDLIPLFIKRKNFSKTSKLTKKPKK
;
A
#
# COMPACT_ATOMS: atom_id res chain seq x y z
N MET A 1 9.72 -44.42 75.82
CA MET A 1 9.64 -43.11 76.50
C MET A 1 9.53 -42.06 75.41
N GLU A 2 8.51 -41.21 75.28
CA GLU A 2 7.28 -41.03 76.07
C GLU A 2 6.07 -40.71 75.15
N LYS A 3 4.89 -40.38 75.71
CA LYS A 3 3.57 -40.61 75.08
C LYS A 3 3.11 -39.54 74.07
N ARG A 4 2.37 -39.98 73.04
CA ARG A 4 1.35 -39.17 72.33
C ARG A 4 0.02 -39.18 73.12
N LYS A 5 -0.70 -38.04 73.13
CA LYS A 5 -2.18 -37.84 73.21
C LYS A 5 -2.44 -36.32 73.46
N THR A 6 -3.46 -35.59 73.01
CA THR A 6 -4.52 -35.62 71.95
C THR A 6 -5.45 -34.42 72.27
N GLY A 7 -5.95 -33.69 71.27
CA GLY A 7 -7.10 -32.74 71.38
C GLY A 7 -6.74 -31.24 71.27
N SER A 8 -7.63 -30.33 70.84
CA SER A 8 -8.85 -30.45 70.00
C SER A 8 -9.42 -29.05 69.63
N PHE A 9 -9.75 -28.85 68.35
CA PHE A 9 -10.81 -27.97 67.79
C PHE A 9 -10.81 -26.41 67.86
N SER A 10 -11.49 -25.88 66.83
CA SER A 10 -12.17 -24.57 66.64
C SER A 10 -11.40 -23.24 66.61
N ALA A 11 -11.18 -22.78 65.37
CA ALA A 11 -11.73 -21.54 64.79
C ALA A 11 -12.01 -20.31 65.70
N ASN A 12 -11.28 -19.21 65.43
CA ASN A 12 -11.82 -17.96 64.89
C ASN A 12 -10.75 -16.86 64.91
N ARG A 13 -10.21 -16.50 63.74
CA ARG A 13 -9.77 -15.14 63.44
C ARG A 13 -10.54 -14.69 62.22
N THR A 14 -11.18 -13.54 62.33
CA THR A 14 -12.05 -12.98 61.30
C THR A 14 -11.24 -12.57 60.08
N MET A 15 -11.89 -12.59 58.91
CA MET A 15 -11.25 -12.28 57.62
C MET A 15 -10.73 -10.83 57.54
N ASP A 16 -11.23 -9.96 58.43
CA ASP A 16 -11.03 -8.52 58.42
C ASP A 16 -9.59 -8.09 58.82
N GLU A 17 -8.93 -8.83 59.71
CA GLU A 17 -7.54 -8.52 60.12
C GLU A 17 -6.50 -8.89 59.05
N ILE A 18 -6.84 -9.77 58.10
CA ILE A 18 -5.99 -10.10 56.94
C ILE A 18 -6.16 -9.07 55.81
N ASN A 19 -7.30 -8.38 55.75
CA ASN A 19 -7.58 -7.37 54.73
C ASN A 19 -6.92 -6.00 55.02
N LEU A 20 -6.56 -5.70 56.27
CA LEU A 20 -5.93 -4.42 56.67
C LEU A 20 -4.43 -4.28 56.32
N LYS A 21 -3.84 -5.25 55.60
CA LYS A 21 -2.48 -5.13 55.00
C LYS A 21 -2.45 -5.33 53.48
N LYS A 22 -3.61 -5.29 52.82
CA LYS A 22 -3.73 -5.51 51.36
C LYS A 22 -4.01 -4.24 50.54
N THR A 23 -4.16 -3.09 51.18
CA THR A 23 -4.71 -1.88 50.54
C THR A 23 -3.68 -0.81 50.12
N GLU A 24 -2.37 -1.04 50.30
CA GLU A 24 -1.32 -0.07 49.89
C GLU A 24 -0.51 -0.49 48.64
N ALA A 25 -0.65 -1.73 48.15
CA ALA A 25 0.12 -2.24 47.00
C ALA A 25 -0.59 -2.06 45.64
N ASP A 26 -1.92 -2.17 45.60
CA ASP A 26 -2.70 -2.24 44.34
C ASP A 26 -3.25 -0.89 43.86
N ALA A 27 -2.70 0.23 44.34
CA ALA A 27 -3.00 1.58 43.85
C ALA A 27 -2.33 1.85 42.49
N VAL A 28 -2.83 1.19 41.43
CA VAL A 28 -2.38 1.28 40.04
C VAL A 28 -3.47 1.88 39.15
N SER A 29 -3.19 3.07 38.62
CA SER A 29 -3.88 3.77 37.51
C SER A 29 -5.41 3.84 37.51
N ASN A 30 -5.96 4.86 38.17
CA ASN A 30 -7.21 5.50 37.73
C ASN A 30 -6.96 6.30 36.43
N TYR A 31 -6.81 5.59 35.32
CA TYR A 31 -6.75 6.14 33.95
C TYR A 31 -7.95 5.62 33.15
N SER A 32 -8.86 6.52 32.77
CA SER A 32 -9.91 6.25 31.80
C SER A 32 -9.36 6.53 30.39
N PRO A 33 -9.26 5.55 29.49
CA PRO A 33 -8.74 5.78 28.14
C PRO A 33 -9.65 6.63 27.24
N ALA A 34 -10.89 6.90 27.66
CA ALA A 34 -11.91 7.54 26.82
C ALA A 34 -11.86 9.07 26.81
N ASP A 35 -11.26 9.70 27.83
CA ASP A 35 -11.46 11.12 28.13
C ASP A 35 -10.34 12.06 27.63
N ASP A 36 -9.27 11.51 27.05
CA ASP A 36 -8.11 12.29 26.57
C ASP A 36 -7.69 11.91 25.15
N PHE A 37 -8.08 12.75 24.18
CA PHE A 37 -7.67 12.68 22.77
C PHE A 37 -6.18 13.03 22.54
N SER A 38 -5.32 12.90 23.55
CA SER A 38 -3.88 13.14 23.44
C SER A 38 -3.13 12.01 22.72
N PHE A 39 -1.86 12.27 22.41
CA PHE A 39 -0.92 11.31 21.86
C PHE A 39 -0.57 10.20 22.86
N LEU A 40 -0.29 8.99 22.33
CA LEU A 40 0.28 7.90 23.12
C LEU A 40 1.67 8.28 23.67
N PRO A 41 2.06 7.80 24.88
CA PRO A 41 3.35 8.11 25.48
C PRO A 41 4.56 7.81 24.60
N ILE A 42 5.49 8.76 24.46
CA ILE A 42 6.81 8.51 23.84
C ILE A 42 8.00 8.77 24.79
N SER A 43 7.71 9.35 25.96
CA SER A 43 8.64 9.73 27.01
C SER A 43 8.06 9.45 28.42
N ARG A 44 8.92 9.49 29.45
CA ARG A 44 8.49 9.39 30.85
C ARG A 44 7.53 10.50 31.27
N LYS A 45 7.72 11.73 30.77
CA LYS A 45 6.83 12.86 31.03
C LYS A 45 5.40 12.59 30.56
N ASP A 46 5.24 11.92 29.42
CA ASP A 46 3.91 11.57 28.88
C ASP A 46 3.25 10.47 29.72
N MET A 47 4.05 9.52 30.23
CA MET A 47 3.59 8.50 31.18
C MET A 47 3.14 9.14 32.51
N GLU A 48 3.92 10.08 33.06
CA GLU A 48 3.59 10.84 34.27
C GLU A 48 2.29 11.65 34.09
N ALA A 49 2.15 12.35 32.97
CA ALA A 49 0.94 13.10 32.63
C ALA A 49 -0.32 12.21 32.57
N ARG A 50 -0.18 10.99 32.04
CA ARG A 50 -1.24 9.96 32.00
C ARG A 50 -1.32 9.08 33.27
N ARG A 51 -0.52 9.37 34.31
CA ARG A 51 -0.45 8.62 35.58
C ARG A 51 -0.06 7.13 35.44
N ILE A 52 0.69 6.80 34.39
CA ILE A 52 1.16 5.45 34.08
C ILE A 52 2.51 5.21 34.77
N LYS A 53 2.53 4.34 35.79
CA LYS A 53 3.77 3.92 36.49
C LYS A 53 4.61 2.95 35.66
N GLN A 54 3.95 1.99 34.99
CA GLN A 54 4.55 0.99 34.12
C GLN A 54 3.60 0.77 32.92
N LEU A 55 4.17 0.52 31.74
CA LEU A 55 3.42 0.18 30.53
C LEU A 55 3.19 -1.33 30.44
N ASP A 56 2.05 -1.75 29.90
CA ASP A 56 1.81 -3.14 29.53
C ASP A 56 2.64 -3.53 28.31
N PHE A 57 2.68 -2.64 27.31
CA PHE A 57 3.41 -2.83 26.05
C PHE A 57 4.32 -1.64 25.72
N VAL A 58 5.46 -1.94 25.11
CA VAL A 58 6.31 -0.93 24.46
C VAL A 58 6.47 -1.26 22.98
N TYR A 59 6.04 -0.35 22.12
CA TYR A 59 6.11 -0.50 20.66
C TYR A 59 7.32 0.24 20.09
N ILE A 60 8.23 -0.46 19.41
CA ILE A 60 9.39 0.15 18.73
C ILE A 60 9.13 0.21 17.21
N THR A 61 9.32 1.38 16.62
CA THR A 61 9.08 1.61 15.19
C THR A 61 10.26 2.32 14.50
N GLY A 62 10.49 1.96 13.23
CA GLY A 62 11.45 2.63 12.36
C GLY A 62 10.99 3.99 11.84
N ASP A 63 9.74 4.38 12.02
CA ASP A 63 9.20 5.69 11.63
C ASP A 63 9.11 6.66 12.82
N ALA A 64 9.04 7.97 12.57
CA ALA A 64 8.58 8.94 13.56
C ALA A 64 7.12 8.64 13.98
N TYR A 65 6.74 8.99 15.22
CA TYR A 65 5.36 8.76 15.66
C TYR A 65 4.39 9.75 15.01
N VAL A 66 3.57 9.22 14.10
CA VAL A 66 2.41 9.88 13.51
C VAL A 66 1.16 9.11 13.89
N ASP A 67 0.23 9.77 14.57
CA ASP A 67 -0.97 9.17 15.14
C ASP A 67 -2.13 9.31 14.14
N HIS A 68 -2.06 8.54 13.05
CA HIS A 68 -2.99 8.61 11.93
C HIS A 68 -3.36 7.19 11.46
N PRO A 69 -4.61 6.91 11.04
CA PRO A 69 -5.05 5.59 10.56
C PRO A 69 -4.43 5.13 9.22
N SER A 70 -3.34 5.77 8.79
CA SER A 70 -2.50 5.35 7.66
C SER A 70 -1.12 4.83 8.11
N PHE A 71 -0.85 4.85 9.41
CA PHE A 71 0.40 4.38 10.01
C PHE A 71 0.12 3.11 10.81
N GLY A 72 0.74 1.99 10.42
CA GLY A 72 0.45 0.68 11.02
C GLY A 72 0.74 0.64 12.53
N ALA A 73 1.81 1.29 12.98
CA ALA A 73 2.14 1.39 14.40
C ALA A 73 1.05 2.12 15.22
N ALA A 74 0.46 3.19 14.67
CA ALA A 74 -0.62 3.91 15.35
C ALA A 74 -1.89 3.06 15.47
N ILE A 75 -2.28 2.34 14.40
CA ILE A 75 -3.43 1.43 14.42
C ILE A 75 -3.26 0.36 15.50
N ILE A 76 -2.12 -0.32 15.53
CA ILE A 76 -1.86 -1.39 16.50
C ILE A 76 -1.82 -0.86 17.93
N CYS A 77 -1.21 0.30 18.18
CA CYS A 77 -1.16 0.86 19.53
C CYS A 77 -2.53 1.42 20.00
N ARG A 78 -3.29 2.10 19.14
CA ARG A 78 -4.66 2.53 19.48
C ARG A 78 -5.62 1.36 19.66
N LEU A 79 -5.41 0.25 18.95
CA LEU A 79 -6.11 -1.00 19.23
C LEU A 79 -5.80 -1.52 20.64
N ILE A 80 -4.52 -1.60 21.04
CA ILE A 80 -4.12 -2.02 22.39
C ILE A 80 -4.73 -1.12 23.48
N GLU A 81 -4.72 0.20 23.27
CA GLU A 81 -5.37 1.17 24.16
C GLU A 81 -6.89 0.94 24.26
N SER A 82 -7.56 0.67 23.13
CA SER A 82 -9.00 0.35 23.10
C SER A 82 -9.37 -1.00 23.74
N LEU A 83 -8.40 -1.90 23.91
CA LEU A 83 -8.54 -3.15 24.67
C LEU A 83 -8.35 -2.94 26.19
N GLY A 84 -8.07 -1.72 26.64
CA GLY A 84 -7.86 -1.37 28.06
C GLY A 84 -6.42 -1.51 28.55
N TYR A 85 -5.44 -1.65 27.65
CA TYR A 85 -4.02 -1.83 28.00
C TYR A 85 -3.18 -0.60 27.69
N THR A 86 -2.21 -0.32 28.55
CA THR A 86 -1.29 0.80 28.40
C THR A 86 -0.15 0.47 27.42
N VAL A 87 0.05 1.34 26.43
CA VAL A 87 1.11 1.20 25.42
C VAL A 87 1.85 2.51 25.20
N GLY A 88 3.18 2.45 25.15
CA GLY A 88 4.05 3.57 24.81
C GLY A 88 4.92 3.24 23.60
N ILE A 89 5.30 4.27 22.84
CA ILE A 89 5.99 4.11 21.56
C ILE A 89 7.41 4.66 21.66
N ILE A 90 8.39 3.88 21.21
CA ILE A 90 9.77 4.31 20.98
C ILE A 90 9.97 4.45 19.46
N PRO A 91 9.61 5.62 18.87
CA PRO A 91 9.98 5.93 17.49
C PRO A 91 11.46 6.19 17.35
N GLN A 92 12.06 5.63 16.29
CA GLN A 92 13.43 5.87 15.83
C GLN A 92 14.50 5.91 16.94
N PRO A 93 14.64 4.87 17.78
CA PRO A 93 15.69 4.82 18.79
C PRO A 93 17.07 4.76 18.15
N ASP A 94 18.06 5.44 18.74
CA ASP A 94 19.44 5.27 18.31
C ASP A 94 19.97 3.88 18.72
N TRP A 95 20.08 2.99 17.73
CA TRP A 95 20.53 1.60 17.89
C TRP A 95 22.03 1.44 18.17
N ARG A 96 22.80 2.54 18.16
CA ARG A 96 24.21 2.57 18.55
C ARG A 96 24.39 2.40 20.07
N SER A 97 23.32 2.60 20.85
CA SER A 97 23.26 2.43 22.30
C SER A 97 22.01 1.65 22.71
N VAL A 98 22.01 1.06 23.89
CA VAL A 98 20.79 0.51 24.53
C VAL A 98 19.97 1.58 25.26
N SER A 99 20.51 2.78 25.50
CA SER A 99 19.87 3.84 26.29
C SER A 99 18.45 4.18 25.83
N ASP A 100 18.24 4.37 24.53
CA ASP A 100 16.93 4.73 23.96
C ASP A 100 15.88 3.64 24.16
N PHE A 101 16.29 2.37 24.11
CA PHE A 101 15.43 1.20 24.35
C PHE A 101 15.01 1.10 25.82
N THR A 102 15.76 1.72 26.73
CA THR A 102 15.43 1.76 28.16
C THR A 102 14.53 2.93 28.58
N ARG A 103 14.30 3.92 27.71
CA ARG A 103 13.69 5.21 28.10
C ARG A 103 12.28 5.11 28.69
N LEU A 104 11.47 4.16 28.22
CA LEU A 104 10.13 3.88 28.76
C LEU A 104 10.10 2.78 29.85
N GLY A 105 11.25 2.14 30.11
CA GLY A 105 11.36 1.03 31.06
C GLY A 105 10.87 -0.32 30.51
N ARG A 106 10.89 -1.33 31.38
CA ARG A 106 10.47 -2.69 31.04
C ARG A 106 8.93 -2.77 30.97
N PRO A 107 8.32 -3.17 29.84
CA PRO A 107 6.89 -3.45 29.77
C PRO A 107 6.52 -4.63 30.66
N ARG A 108 5.28 -4.64 31.17
CA ARG A 108 4.73 -5.74 31.97
C ARG A 108 4.52 -7.01 31.14
N LEU A 109 4.06 -6.87 29.89
CA LEU A 109 3.70 -7.99 29.02
C LEU A 109 4.73 -8.21 27.90
N ALA A 110 4.92 -7.25 26.98
CA ALA A 110 5.81 -7.47 25.83
C ALA A 110 6.37 -6.20 25.18
N PHE A 111 7.45 -6.37 24.42
CA PHE A 111 7.82 -5.46 23.35
C PHE A 111 7.15 -5.87 22.03
N MET A 112 6.70 -4.88 21.27
CA MET A 112 6.29 -5.04 19.88
C MET A 112 7.24 -4.26 18.97
N VAL A 113 7.60 -4.80 17.80
CA VAL A 113 8.63 -4.18 16.93
C VAL A 113 8.22 -4.22 15.47
N SER A 114 8.35 -3.10 14.77
CA SER A 114 8.28 -3.06 13.30
C SER A 114 9.31 -2.11 12.69
N SER A 115 9.57 -2.28 11.38
CA SER A 115 10.42 -1.37 10.62
C SER A 115 9.75 -0.04 10.30
N GLY A 116 8.50 0.19 10.72
CA GLY A 116 7.63 1.26 10.22
C GLY A 116 6.78 0.84 9.01
N ASN A 117 6.21 1.82 8.30
CA ASN A 117 5.34 1.65 7.14
C ASN A 117 6.07 1.10 5.90
N ILE A 118 7.40 1.11 5.90
CA ILE A 118 8.26 0.70 4.79
C ILE A 118 9.38 -0.24 5.28
N ASP A 119 9.84 -1.16 4.42
CA ASP A 119 11.04 -1.98 4.68
C ASP A 119 12.26 -1.05 4.81
N SER A 120 13.10 -1.29 5.81
CA SER A 120 14.20 -0.38 6.17
C SER A 120 15.22 -0.21 5.04
N MET A 121 15.42 -1.25 4.22
CA MET A 121 16.35 -1.19 3.10
C MET A 121 15.75 -0.42 1.90
N VAL A 122 14.44 -0.53 1.66
CA VAL A 122 13.74 0.26 0.63
C VAL A 122 13.70 1.75 1.00
N ASN A 123 13.63 2.04 2.30
CA ASN A 123 13.78 3.38 2.84
C ASN A 123 15.18 3.93 2.54
N HIS A 124 16.24 3.25 2.98
CA HIS A 124 17.61 3.78 2.84
C HIS A 124 18.16 3.77 1.41
N TYR A 125 17.69 2.87 0.53
CA TYR A 125 18.31 2.68 -0.77
C TYR A 125 17.31 2.67 -1.93
N THR A 126 17.81 3.05 -3.10
CA THR A 126 17.15 2.88 -4.39
C THR A 126 17.30 1.45 -4.92
N ALA A 127 16.49 1.06 -5.92
CA ALA A 127 16.64 -0.23 -6.61
C ALA A 127 18.03 -0.45 -7.24
N ALA A 128 18.76 0.64 -7.53
CA ALA A 128 20.14 0.63 -8.02
C ALA A 128 21.19 0.57 -6.90
N LYS A 129 20.80 0.24 -5.66
CA LYS A 129 21.65 0.18 -4.45
C LYS A 129 22.36 1.49 -4.07
N LYS A 130 21.88 2.63 -4.56
CA LYS A 130 22.36 3.95 -4.12
C LYS A 130 21.59 4.41 -2.88
N PRO A 131 22.25 4.94 -1.83
CA PRO A 131 21.58 5.54 -0.68
C PRO A 131 20.63 6.68 -1.09
N ARG A 132 19.61 6.94 -0.26
CA ARG A 132 18.75 8.13 -0.33
C ARG A 132 19.25 9.22 0.62
N SER A 133 19.09 10.46 0.20
CA SER A 133 19.33 11.64 1.04
C SER A 133 18.24 11.89 2.08
N GLU A 134 17.02 11.45 1.79
CA GLU A 134 15.79 11.79 2.53
C GLU A 134 15.05 10.53 3.03
N ASP A 135 14.49 10.60 4.24
CA ASP A 135 13.48 9.69 4.78
C ASP A 135 12.22 10.50 5.15
N LEU A 136 11.16 10.41 4.32
CA LEU A 136 9.89 11.12 4.55
C LEU A 136 9.18 10.71 5.87
N TYR A 137 9.51 9.55 6.43
CA TYR A 137 8.97 9.07 7.70
C TYR A 137 9.82 9.50 8.91
N SER A 138 10.91 10.23 8.70
CA SER A 138 11.73 10.83 9.77
C SER A 138 11.39 12.29 10.02
N PRO A 139 11.71 12.82 11.23
CA PRO A 139 11.56 14.23 11.53
C PRO A 139 12.40 15.09 10.57
N GLY A 140 11.79 16.10 9.97
CA GLY A 140 12.43 16.98 8.99
C GLY A 140 12.87 16.31 7.69
N GLY A 141 12.41 15.09 7.40
CA GLY A 141 12.86 14.32 6.23
C GLY A 141 14.28 13.73 6.37
N LYS A 142 14.89 13.79 7.57
CA LYS A 142 16.31 13.46 7.78
C LYS A 142 16.58 11.96 7.66
N SER A 143 17.47 11.58 6.75
CA SER A 143 17.97 10.20 6.63
C SER A 143 18.87 9.79 7.82
N GLY A 144 19.15 8.49 7.96
CA GLY A 144 20.08 7.96 8.96
C GLY A 144 19.53 7.80 10.39
N ARG A 145 18.22 7.99 10.59
CA ARG A 145 17.48 7.78 11.85
C ARG A 145 16.99 6.34 12.08
N ARG A 146 17.20 5.44 11.12
CA ARG A 146 16.79 4.02 11.15
C ARG A 146 18.02 3.14 10.83
N PRO A 147 18.12 1.89 11.33
CA PRO A 147 19.14 0.93 10.90
C PRO A 147 18.71 0.12 9.68
N ASP A 148 19.69 -0.38 8.92
CA ASP A 148 19.48 -1.46 7.94
C ASP A 148 18.96 -2.72 8.65
N ARG A 149 17.87 -3.32 8.14
CA ARG A 149 17.15 -4.45 8.76
C ARG A 149 16.72 -4.12 10.19
N ALA A 150 16.02 -3.00 10.32
CA ALA A 150 15.62 -2.38 11.58
C ALA A 150 15.06 -3.38 12.62
N ILE A 151 14.20 -4.32 12.21
CA ILE A 151 13.62 -5.31 13.14
C ILE A 151 14.70 -6.16 13.82
N ILE A 152 15.70 -6.66 13.08
CA ILE A 152 16.78 -7.50 13.65
C ILE A 152 17.58 -6.67 14.66
N VAL A 153 17.96 -5.45 14.28
CA VAL A 153 18.78 -4.56 15.11
C VAL A 153 18.04 -4.17 16.40
N TYR A 154 16.76 -3.80 16.29
CA TYR A 154 15.95 -3.41 17.44
C TYR A 154 15.67 -4.59 18.39
N CYS A 155 15.41 -5.80 17.87
CA CYS A 155 15.24 -6.97 18.72
C CYS A 155 16.52 -7.30 19.49
N ASN A 156 17.69 -7.23 18.84
CA ASN A 156 18.98 -7.44 19.50
C ASN A 156 19.24 -6.42 20.62
N ARG A 157 18.90 -5.14 20.41
CA ARG A 157 18.99 -4.10 21.46
C ARG A 157 18.01 -4.34 22.61
N ILE A 158 16.78 -4.80 22.35
CA ILE A 158 15.84 -5.22 23.42
C ILE A 158 16.40 -6.41 24.20
N ARG A 159 16.94 -7.43 23.51
CA ARG A 159 17.53 -8.63 24.15
C ARG A 159 18.72 -8.26 25.05
N GLU A 160 19.57 -7.33 24.61
CA GLU A 160 20.68 -6.79 25.41
C GLU A 160 20.21 -6.03 26.65
N ALA A 161 19.16 -5.22 26.54
CA ALA A 161 18.65 -4.42 27.66
C ALA A 161 17.76 -5.23 28.65
N TYR A 162 17.08 -6.27 28.19
CA TYR A 162 15.97 -6.90 28.94
C TYR A 162 15.92 -8.44 28.90
N GLY A 163 16.87 -9.10 28.23
CA GLY A 163 16.95 -10.55 28.15
C GLY A 163 15.68 -11.20 27.57
N ASP A 164 15.14 -12.17 28.30
CA ASP A 164 14.00 -13.02 27.92
C ASP A 164 12.62 -12.32 28.01
N VAL A 165 12.55 -10.99 27.91
CA VAL A 165 11.26 -10.28 27.75
C VAL A 165 10.54 -10.74 26.47
N PRO A 166 9.22 -10.97 26.43
CA PRO A 166 8.53 -11.31 25.19
C PRO A 166 8.72 -10.25 24.10
N ILE A 167 9.08 -10.68 22.88
CA ILE A 167 9.20 -9.81 21.70
C ILE A 167 8.32 -10.34 20.57
N ILE A 168 7.40 -9.50 20.09
CA ILE A 168 6.56 -9.75 18.92
C ILE A 168 7.00 -8.82 17.78
N ILE A 169 7.35 -9.39 16.62
CA ILE A 169 7.73 -8.62 15.43
C ILE A 169 6.59 -8.58 14.41
N GLY A 170 6.46 -7.48 13.67
CA GLY A 170 5.39 -7.32 12.68
C GLY A 170 5.65 -6.24 11.63
N GLY A 171 4.60 -5.88 10.89
CA GLY A 171 4.67 -4.92 9.80
C GLY A 171 5.22 -5.51 8.49
N LEU A 172 5.59 -4.64 7.56
CA LEU A 172 5.94 -5.02 6.18
C LEU A 172 7.23 -5.82 6.10
N GLU A 173 8.31 -5.37 6.77
CA GLU A 173 9.62 -6.06 6.75
C GLU A 173 9.52 -7.49 7.32
N ALA A 174 8.78 -7.68 8.43
CA ALA A 174 8.54 -9.00 8.99
C ALA A 174 7.68 -9.88 8.06
N SER A 175 6.56 -9.32 7.58
CA SER A 175 5.61 -10.01 6.70
C SER A 175 6.23 -10.51 5.40
N LEU A 176 7.20 -9.79 4.82
CA LEU A 176 7.82 -10.17 3.55
C LEU A 176 9.01 -11.14 3.71
N ARG A 177 9.46 -11.38 4.96
CA ARG A 177 10.66 -12.16 5.31
C ARG A 177 10.36 -13.34 6.23
N ARG A 178 9.10 -13.81 6.25
CA ARG A 178 8.61 -14.94 7.06
C ARG A 178 9.42 -16.20 6.85
N PHE A 179 9.61 -16.61 5.60
CA PHE A 179 10.38 -17.78 5.22
C PHE A 179 11.83 -17.42 4.85
N ALA A 180 12.62 -18.45 4.54
CA ALA A 180 13.84 -18.27 3.77
C ALA A 180 13.53 -17.49 2.46
N HIS A 181 14.28 -16.42 2.22
CA HIS A 181 13.99 -15.44 1.17
C HIS A 181 15.27 -14.93 0.52
N TYR A 182 15.21 -14.64 -0.78
CA TYR A 182 16.27 -13.93 -1.48
C TYR A 182 16.36 -12.48 -0.97
N ASP A 183 17.53 -12.08 -0.48
CA ASP A 183 17.83 -10.72 -0.07
C ASP A 183 18.61 -10.02 -1.18
N TYR A 184 17.95 -9.09 -1.90
CA TYR A 184 18.54 -8.38 -3.04
C TYR A 184 19.85 -7.65 -2.69
N TRP A 185 19.98 -7.17 -1.46
CA TRP A 185 21.11 -6.38 -0.99
C TRP A 185 22.38 -7.23 -0.89
N GLN A 186 22.29 -8.37 -0.20
CA GLN A 186 23.38 -9.34 -0.06
C GLN A 186 23.54 -10.25 -1.29
N ASN A 187 22.51 -10.36 -2.15
CA ASN A 187 22.46 -11.28 -3.28
C ASN A 187 22.63 -12.77 -2.89
N ASP A 188 22.12 -13.15 -1.71
CA ASP A 188 22.06 -14.52 -1.20
C ASP A 188 20.64 -14.80 -0.62
N VAL A 189 20.35 -16.06 -0.34
CA VAL A 189 19.14 -16.49 0.37
C VAL A 189 19.40 -16.42 1.88
N ARG A 190 18.68 -15.52 2.57
CA ARG A 190 18.64 -15.50 4.03
C ARG A 190 17.60 -16.48 4.55
N ARG A 191 17.75 -16.89 5.81
CA ARG A 191 16.71 -17.62 6.56
C ARG A 191 15.55 -16.69 6.95
N SER A 192 14.57 -17.22 7.66
CA SER A 192 13.46 -16.44 8.23
C SER A 192 13.99 -15.30 9.11
N ILE A 193 13.38 -14.12 9.03
CA ILE A 193 13.73 -12.99 9.92
C ILE A 193 13.53 -13.33 11.40
N LEU A 194 12.60 -14.22 11.75
CA LEU A 194 12.34 -14.64 13.13
C LEU A 194 13.55 -15.36 13.75
N PHE A 195 14.28 -16.14 12.94
CA PHE A 195 15.53 -16.79 13.37
C PHE A 195 16.70 -15.82 13.48
N ASP A 196 16.66 -14.69 12.75
CA ASP A 196 17.70 -13.65 12.77
C ASP A 196 17.51 -12.61 13.87
N SER A 197 16.26 -12.30 14.26
CA SER A 197 15.93 -11.30 15.28
C SER A 197 15.90 -11.86 16.71
N GLY A 198 15.76 -13.18 16.87
CA GLY A 198 15.57 -13.79 18.20
C GLY A 198 14.26 -13.37 18.88
N ALA A 199 13.26 -12.94 18.11
CA ALA A 199 11.90 -12.67 18.60
C ALA A 199 11.11 -13.97 18.83
N ASP A 200 10.06 -13.89 19.62
CA ASP A 200 9.25 -15.06 20.01
C ASP A 200 8.15 -15.35 18.97
N ILE A 201 7.45 -14.30 18.49
CA ILE A 201 6.36 -14.40 17.51
C ILE A 201 6.56 -13.41 16.36
N LEU A 202 6.31 -13.85 15.13
CA LEU A 202 6.17 -12.99 13.94
C LEU A 202 4.68 -12.86 13.57
N SER A 203 4.07 -11.69 13.77
CA SER A 203 2.72 -11.39 13.28
C SER A 203 2.77 -10.86 11.85
N TYR A 204 1.95 -11.41 10.94
CA TYR A 204 1.98 -11.03 9.52
C TYR A 204 0.63 -10.66 8.92
N GLY A 205 0.69 -9.85 7.88
CA GLY A 205 -0.49 -9.20 7.31
C GLY A 205 -0.87 -7.97 8.12
N MET A 206 -2.17 -7.73 8.31
CA MET A 206 -2.63 -6.46 8.92
C MET A 206 -2.36 -6.40 10.43
N GLY A 207 -2.53 -7.52 11.14
CA GLY A 207 -2.05 -7.70 12.52
C GLY A 207 -3.06 -7.40 13.62
N GLU A 208 -4.25 -6.85 13.33
CA GLU A 208 -5.22 -6.48 14.37
C GLU A 208 -5.77 -7.67 15.17
N HIS A 209 -6.27 -8.72 14.50
CA HIS A 209 -6.77 -9.93 15.17
C HIS A 209 -5.66 -10.60 15.99
N GLN A 210 -4.46 -10.72 15.41
CA GLN A 210 -3.31 -11.31 16.10
C GLN A 210 -2.89 -10.49 17.32
N THR A 211 -2.93 -9.17 17.22
CA THR A 211 -2.61 -8.29 18.36
C THR A 211 -3.62 -8.49 19.48
N ARG A 212 -4.92 -8.49 19.17
CA ARG A 212 -5.98 -8.76 20.16
C ARG A 212 -5.73 -10.09 20.89
N GLU A 213 -5.56 -11.18 20.14
CA GLU A 213 -5.38 -12.52 20.71
C GLU A 213 -4.08 -12.66 21.51
N ILE A 214 -2.96 -12.10 21.03
CA ILE A 214 -1.69 -12.06 21.77
C ILE A 214 -1.81 -11.25 23.07
N VAL A 215 -2.46 -10.09 23.01
CA VAL A 215 -2.66 -9.21 24.18
C VAL A 215 -3.50 -9.90 25.25
N GLU A 216 -4.64 -10.48 24.86
CA GLU A 216 -5.55 -11.19 25.75
C GLU A 216 -4.88 -12.41 26.41
N ARG A 217 -4.16 -13.24 25.64
CA ARG A 217 -3.43 -14.41 26.17
C ARG A 217 -2.26 -14.03 27.07
N LEU A 218 -1.47 -13.01 26.72
CA LEU A 218 -0.38 -12.50 27.58
C LEU A 218 -0.93 -11.93 28.90
N ALA A 219 -2.06 -11.19 28.84
CA ALA A 219 -2.71 -10.66 30.03
C ALA A 219 -3.30 -11.74 30.94
N ALA A 220 -3.76 -12.87 30.36
CA ALA A 220 -4.17 -14.06 31.09
C ALA A 220 -2.99 -14.82 31.74
N GLY A 221 -1.74 -14.46 31.42
CA GLY A 221 -0.52 -15.09 31.95
C GLY A 221 -0.02 -16.27 31.11
N GLU A 222 -0.55 -16.50 29.91
CA GLU A 222 0.01 -17.49 29.00
C GLU A 222 1.43 -17.07 28.54
N SER A 223 2.35 -18.03 28.46
CA SER A 223 3.71 -17.78 27.97
C SER A 223 3.71 -17.49 26.47
N VAL A 224 4.43 -16.45 26.04
CA VAL A 224 4.63 -16.16 24.60
C VAL A 224 5.19 -17.36 23.81
N ARG A 225 5.87 -18.30 24.49
CA ARG A 225 6.46 -19.51 23.88
C ARG A 225 5.44 -20.64 23.65
N THR A 226 4.24 -20.61 24.25
CA THR A 226 3.18 -21.61 24.02
C THR A 226 2.17 -21.19 22.96
N MET A 227 2.07 -19.89 22.66
CA MET A 227 1.20 -19.28 21.65
C MET A 227 1.59 -19.66 20.21
N THR A 228 1.43 -20.94 19.86
CA THR A 228 1.89 -21.52 18.60
C THR A 228 0.76 -21.70 17.58
N ASP A 229 -0.48 -21.38 17.93
CA ASP A 229 -1.72 -21.66 17.20
C ASP A 229 -2.41 -20.41 16.61
N ILE A 230 -2.03 -19.21 17.07
CA ILE A 230 -2.60 -17.92 16.64
C ILE A 230 -2.52 -17.75 15.12
N ALA A 231 -3.67 -17.57 14.45
CA ALA A 231 -3.75 -17.40 13.00
C ALA A 231 -2.97 -16.15 12.53
N GLY A 232 -2.34 -16.21 11.36
CA GLY A 232 -1.57 -15.09 10.83
C GLY A 232 -0.27 -14.79 11.60
N THR A 233 0.31 -15.81 12.25
CA THR A 233 1.61 -15.72 12.90
C THR A 233 2.61 -16.75 12.37
N CYS A 234 3.89 -16.54 12.66
CA CYS A 234 4.93 -17.57 12.59
C CYS A 234 5.65 -17.69 13.93
N VAL A 235 6.03 -18.93 14.28
CA VAL A 235 6.77 -19.29 15.49
C VAL A 235 7.89 -20.28 15.16
N ILE A 236 8.84 -20.45 16.08
CA ILE A 236 9.91 -21.46 15.98
C ILE A 236 9.58 -22.64 16.89
N VAL A 237 9.51 -23.84 16.32
CA VAL A 237 9.22 -25.09 17.05
C VAL A 237 10.32 -26.13 16.83
N SER A 238 10.49 -27.06 17.75
CA SER A 238 11.42 -28.20 17.62
C SER A 238 10.90 -29.23 16.62
N GLU A 239 9.61 -29.53 16.68
CA GLU A 239 8.95 -30.62 15.96
C GLU A 239 7.69 -30.12 15.26
N LYS A 240 7.14 -30.95 14.36
CA LYS A 240 5.87 -30.66 13.69
C LYS A 240 4.74 -31.23 14.52
N GLU A 241 3.56 -30.63 14.43
CA GLU A 241 2.34 -31.25 14.96
C GLU A 241 2.08 -32.59 14.27
N GLU A 242 1.74 -33.60 15.06
CA GLU A 242 1.32 -34.89 14.54
C GLU A 242 0.02 -34.76 13.75
N ILE A 243 -0.08 -35.48 12.63
CA ILE A 243 -1.36 -35.59 11.91
C ILE A 243 -2.20 -36.59 12.70
N GLY A 244 -3.06 -36.06 13.59
CA GLY A 244 -3.96 -36.88 14.38
C GLY A 244 -4.86 -37.75 13.51
N ASN A 245 -4.79 -39.07 13.69
CA ASN A 245 -5.90 -39.94 13.35
C ASN A 245 -7.02 -39.69 14.36
N ASP A 246 -8.22 -39.37 13.86
CA ASP A 246 -9.34 -38.92 14.70
C ASP A 246 -9.70 -39.91 15.81
N ASN A 247 -9.40 -39.52 17.06
CA ASN A 247 -10.04 -40.03 18.25
C ASN A 247 -10.51 -38.84 19.09
N LYS A 248 -11.70 -38.33 18.74
CA LYS A 248 -12.48 -37.31 19.48
C LYS A 248 -11.66 -36.19 20.15
N ILE A 249 -11.13 -35.27 19.34
CA ILE A 249 -11.02 -33.88 19.81
C ILE A 249 -12.40 -33.27 19.58
N GLU A 250 -13.11 -32.92 20.66
CA GLU A 250 -14.36 -32.16 20.53
C GLU A 250 -14.08 -30.85 19.79
N THR A 251 -14.81 -30.59 18.71
CA THR A 251 -14.79 -29.32 17.97
C THR A 251 -15.49 -28.19 18.74
N GLY A 252 -15.36 -28.18 20.07
CA GLY A 252 -15.91 -27.19 20.98
C GLY A 252 -14.89 -26.22 21.55
N ALA A 253 -13.58 -26.52 21.49
CA ALA A 253 -12.56 -25.73 22.20
C ALA A 253 -12.45 -24.26 21.74
N ALA A 254 -12.72 -23.95 20.47
CA ALA A 254 -12.65 -22.59 19.94
C ALA A 254 -13.85 -21.70 20.33
N GLU A 255 -15.04 -22.28 20.52
CA GLU A 255 -16.25 -21.54 20.93
C GLU A 255 -16.51 -21.61 22.45
N LYS A 256 -16.12 -22.71 23.11
CA LYS A 256 -16.15 -22.82 24.58
C LYS A 256 -15.16 -21.87 25.24
N ASN A 257 -13.92 -21.73 24.74
CA ASN A 257 -12.96 -20.79 25.33
C ASN A 257 -13.42 -19.33 25.23
N TYR A 258 -14.10 -18.90 24.16
CA TYR A 258 -14.57 -17.51 24.07
C TYR A 258 -15.67 -17.19 25.09
N SER A 259 -16.46 -18.20 25.51
CA SER A 259 -17.45 -18.05 26.58
C SER A 259 -16.86 -18.26 27.98
N GLU A 260 -15.99 -19.25 28.18
CA GLU A 260 -15.36 -19.50 29.47
C GLU A 260 -14.31 -18.44 29.86
N VAL A 261 -13.50 -17.94 28.91
CA VAL A 261 -12.56 -16.82 29.16
C VAL A 261 -13.33 -15.52 29.38
N LYS A 262 -14.44 -15.29 28.67
CA LYS A 262 -15.34 -14.16 28.94
C LYS A 262 -15.92 -14.25 30.35
N ILE A 263 -16.40 -15.42 30.78
CA ILE A 263 -16.89 -15.67 32.14
C ILE A 263 -15.75 -15.53 33.18
N LEU A 264 -14.51 -15.91 32.86
CA LEU A 264 -13.35 -15.74 33.75
C LEU A 264 -12.96 -14.27 33.92
N CYS A 265 -13.02 -13.48 32.84
CA CYS A 265 -12.82 -12.04 32.88
C CYS A 265 -13.97 -11.34 33.61
N GLU A 266 -15.23 -11.67 33.31
CA GLU A 266 -16.42 -11.14 34.02
C GLU A 266 -16.39 -11.48 35.51
N ARG A 267 -15.88 -12.67 35.90
CA ARG A 267 -15.66 -13.05 37.31
C ARG A 267 -14.46 -12.38 37.98
N LYS A 268 -13.46 -11.90 37.23
CA LYS A 268 -12.36 -11.08 37.78
C LYS A 268 -12.65 -9.57 37.75
N LEU A 269 -13.69 -9.14 37.04
CA LEU A 269 -14.12 -7.75 36.90
C LEU A 269 -15.33 -7.38 37.79
N GLY A 270 -15.82 -8.31 38.61
CA GLY A 270 -16.52 -7.99 39.86
C GLY A 270 -15.53 -8.11 41.02
N GLU A 271 -15.47 -7.19 42.00
CA GLU A 271 -16.61 -6.41 42.52
C GLU A 271 -16.41 -4.87 42.59
N GLU A 272 -15.25 -4.31 42.22
CA GLU A 272 -14.94 -2.87 42.43
C GLU A 272 -14.63 -2.04 41.16
N SER A 273 -15.48 -2.09 40.13
CA SER A 273 -15.54 -1.02 39.09
C SER A 273 -16.81 -1.08 38.21
N LYS A 274 -17.98 -0.76 38.79
CA LYS A 274 -19.23 -0.59 38.00
C LYS A 274 -19.30 0.74 37.24
N ILE A 275 -18.41 0.93 36.26
CA ILE A 275 -18.67 1.73 35.06
C ILE A 275 -18.22 0.88 33.86
N SER A 276 -19.11 0.00 33.41
CA SER A 276 -18.85 -0.94 32.32
C SER A 276 -19.03 -0.27 30.96
N SER A 277 -18.21 -0.63 29.98
CA SER A 277 -18.38 -0.25 28.57
C SER A 277 -19.77 -0.59 28.00
N SER A 278 -20.53 -1.46 28.68
CA SER A 278 -21.94 -1.73 28.36
C SER A 278 -22.90 -0.54 28.57
N GLU A 279 -22.61 0.39 29.49
CA GLU A 279 -23.42 1.61 29.69
C GLU A 279 -23.31 2.52 28.46
N TRP A 280 -22.09 2.70 27.95
CA TRP A 280 -21.80 3.47 26.74
C TRP A 280 -22.44 2.86 25.48
N ILE A 281 -22.44 1.52 25.36
CA ILE A 281 -23.12 0.82 24.28
C ILE A 281 -24.66 0.95 24.40
N LYS A 282 -25.22 0.81 25.61
CA LYS A 282 -26.67 0.91 25.84
C LYS A 282 -27.23 2.29 25.52
N ASN A 283 -26.58 3.35 25.99
CA ASN A 283 -27.02 4.73 25.74
C ASN A 283 -27.02 5.05 24.24
N ARG A 284 -26.05 4.51 23.51
CA ARG A 284 -25.91 4.70 22.05
C ARG A 284 -26.91 3.90 21.21
N ILE A 285 -27.43 2.79 21.74
CA ILE A 285 -28.55 2.03 21.16
C ILE A 285 -29.91 2.68 21.50
N ALA A 286 -30.00 3.38 22.64
CA ALA A 286 -31.16 4.20 22.97
C ALA A 286 -31.30 5.38 21.99
N ASP A 287 -30.21 6.11 21.72
CA ASP A 287 -30.16 7.20 20.73
C ASP A 287 -30.66 6.75 19.33
N GLU A 288 -30.27 5.57 18.85
CA GLU A 288 -30.71 5.07 17.54
C GLU A 288 -32.20 4.69 17.50
N LYS A 289 -32.78 4.20 18.61
CA LYS A 289 -34.23 3.92 18.70
C LYS A 289 -35.09 5.16 18.89
N GLU A 290 -34.60 6.14 19.63
CA GLU A 290 -35.28 7.43 19.78
C GLU A 290 -35.29 8.15 18.42
N TYR A 291 -34.16 8.15 17.69
CA TYR A 291 -34.07 8.70 16.34
C TYR A 291 -34.97 7.97 15.32
N GLU A 292 -35.11 6.63 15.36
CA GLU A 292 -36.06 5.92 14.50
C GLU A 292 -37.54 6.27 14.77
N ASN A 293 -37.89 6.63 16.01
CA ASN A 293 -39.23 7.09 16.34
C ASN A 293 -39.43 8.56 15.92
N THR A 294 -38.49 9.44 16.21
CA THR A 294 -38.54 10.85 15.79
C THR A 294 -38.59 10.96 14.26
N PHE A 295 -37.81 10.14 13.54
CA PHE A 295 -37.82 10.11 12.07
C PHE A 295 -39.17 9.63 11.48
N LYS A 296 -39.94 8.79 12.18
CA LYS A 296 -41.29 8.40 11.76
C LYS A 296 -42.33 9.49 12.04
N ILE A 297 -42.15 10.22 13.14
CA ILE A 297 -43.05 11.31 13.57
C ILE A 297 -42.82 12.57 12.72
N GLU A 298 -41.57 12.96 12.46
CA GLU A 298 -41.22 14.15 11.67
C GLU A 298 -41.47 13.99 10.16
N ASN A 299 -41.50 12.76 9.63
CA ASN A 299 -41.78 12.49 8.21
C ASN A 299 -43.23 12.04 7.92
N GLY A 300 -44.11 12.01 8.93
CA GLY A 300 -45.57 11.92 8.76
C GLY A 300 -46.07 10.82 7.81
N ILE A 301 -45.50 9.61 7.90
CA ILE A 301 -45.88 8.49 7.01
C ILE A 301 -47.15 7.82 7.51
N GLU A 302 -48.30 8.45 7.26
CA GLU A 302 -49.61 7.78 7.18
C GLU A 302 -50.18 7.88 5.75
N ASP A 303 -50.83 6.80 5.31
CA ASP A 303 -51.08 6.49 3.90
C ASP A 303 -52.43 7.07 3.42
N THR A 304 -52.43 8.29 2.85
CA THR A 304 -53.60 8.88 2.17
C THR A 304 -53.23 9.70 0.92
N LYS A 305 -54.22 9.87 0.02
CA LYS A 305 -54.06 10.41 -1.34
C LYS A 305 -54.33 11.92 -1.46
N ASN A 306 -53.80 12.45 -2.57
CA ASN A 306 -54.24 13.62 -3.38
C ASN A 306 -53.75 15.05 -3.08
N GLU A 307 -53.26 15.66 -4.17
CA GLU A 307 -53.53 17.04 -4.67
C GLU A 307 -53.25 18.26 -3.76
N ASN A 308 -52.09 18.91 -3.98
CA ASN A 308 -51.96 20.26 -4.59
C ASN A 308 -50.52 20.81 -4.41
N TRP A 309 -49.95 21.37 -5.47
CA TRP A 309 -48.58 21.95 -5.50
C TRP A 309 -48.54 23.09 -6.53
N ASP A 310 -48.81 24.34 -6.13
CA ASP A 310 -48.74 25.47 -7.09
C ASP A 310 -48.52 26.89 -6.51
N GLU A 311 -47.97 27.05 -5.30
CA GLU A 311 -47.73 28.39 -4.70
C GLU A 311 -46.27 28.70 -4.29
N ASN A 312 -45.35 27.73 -4.38
CA ASN A 312 -43.96 27.90 -3.90
C ASN A 312 -42.91 28.20 -5.00
N GLU A 313 -43.32 28.35 -6.26
CA GLU A 313 -42.39 28.59 -7.38
C GLU A 313 -42.10 30.10 -7.58
N THR A 314 -43.13 30.94 -7.43
CA THR A 314 -43.09 32.40 -7.67
C THR A 314 -42.16 33.20 -6.72
N ILE A 315 -41.84 32.64 -5.54
CA ILE A 315 -40.91 33.26 -4.58
C ILE A 315 -39.46 32.96 -4.97
N ARG A 316 -39.17 31.73 -5.43
CA ARG A 316 -37.81 31.28 -5.79
C ARG A 316 -37.27 31.98 -7.03
N GLU A 317 -38.11 32.33 -7.99
CA GLU A 317 -37.67 33.06 -9.19
C GLU A 317 -37.21 34.49 -8.86
N LYS A 318 -37.93 35.21 -7.99
CA LYS A 318 -37.57 36.58 -7.56
C LYS A 318 -36.26 36.64 -6.77
N GLU A 319 -36.00 35.65 -5.93
CA GLU A 319 -34.70 35.53 -5.24
C GLU A 319 -33.55 35.23 -6.22
N LEU A 320 -33.81 34.43 -7.27
CA LEU A 320 -32.80 34.08 -8.27
C LEU A 320 -32.42 35.25 -9.17
N GLU A 321 -33.36 36.12 -9.53
CA GLU A 321 -33.08 37.36 -10.29
C GLU A 321 -32.29 38.37 -9.45
N THR A 322 -32.69 38.58 -8.19
CA THR A 322 -32.00 39.50 -7.26
C THR A 322 -30.54 39.08 -7.04
N LYS A 323 -30.27 37.78 -7.03
CA LYS A 323 -28.91 37.22 -6.91
C LYS A 323 -28.07 37.40 -8.19
N LYS A 324 -28.67 37.26 -9.37
CA LYS A 324 -27.99 37.50 -10.67
C LYS A 324 -27.61 38.98 -10.84
N ALA A 325 -28.41 39.92 -10.34
CA ALA A 325 -28.09 41.35 -10.38
C ALA A 325 -26.83 41.70 -9.58
N ARG A 326 -26.74 41.23 -8.32
CA ARG A 326 -25.55 41.45 -7.46
C ARG A 326 -24.26 40.89 -8.07
N GLU A 327 -24.32 39.71 -8.69
CA GLU A 327 -23.18 39.11 -9.37
C GLU A 327 -22.69 39.90 -10.61
N GLN A 328 -23.48 40.81 -11.18
CA GLN A 328 -23.05 41.68 -12.28
C GLN A 328 -22.40 42.98 -11.78
N GLU A 329 -22.82 43.50 -10.62
CA GLU A 329 -22.17 44.65 -9.97
C GLU A 329 -20.76 44.28 -9.45
N GLU A 330 -20.60 43.14 -8.78
CA GLU A 330 -19.28 42.68 -8.29
C GLU A 330 -18.27 42.42 -9.42
N LYS A 331 -18.74 41.91 -10.57
CA LYS A 331 -17.91 41.69 -11.77
C LYS A 331 -17.50 43.00 -12.45
N SER A 332 -18.27 44.08 -12.30
CA SER A 332 -17.94 45.40 -12.86
C SER A 332 -17.09 46.27 -11.93
N GLN A 333 -17.05 45.98 -10.63
CA GLN A 333 -16.09 46.57 -9.68
C GLN A 333 -14.70 45.92 -9.78
N SER A 334 -14.58 44.60 -9.71
CA SER A 334 -13.29 43.89 -9.79
C SER A 334 -12.52 44.11 -11.11
N GLY A 335 -13.22 44.44 -12.20
CA GLY A 335 -12.63 44.82 -13.49
C GLY A 335 -11.96 46.21 -13.49
N LYS A 336 -12.23 47.08 -12.51
CA LYS A 336 -11.59 48.40 -12.37
C LYS A 336 -10.33 48.34 -11.49
N GLU A 337 -10.27 47.45 -10.51
CA GLU A 337 -9.11 47.28 -9.63
C GLU A 337 -7.95 46.58 -10.33
N ASN A 338 -8.23 45.49 -11.06
CA ASN A 338 -7.26 44.75 -11.90
C ASN A 338 -6.57 45.60 -12.97
N LYS A 339 -7.10 46.80 -13.26
CA LYS A 339 -6.52 47.74 -14.23
C LYS A 339 -5.51 48.70 -13.59
N LYS A 340 -5.59 48.95 -12.28
CA LYS A 340 -4.60 49.76 -11.52
C LYS A 340 -3.35 48.96 -11.16
N GLU A 341 -3.50 47.71 -10.71
CA GLU A 341 -2.35 46.87 -10.33
C GLU A 341 -1.38 46.66 -11.51
N LYS A 342 -1.91 46.41 -12.71
CA LYS A 342 -1.11 46.20 -13.93
C LYS A 342 -0.38 47.44 -14.47
N GLU A 343 -0.73 48.64 -14.00
CA GLU A 343 0.04 49.86 -14.27
C GLU A 343 1.14 50.09 -13.21
N THR A 344 1.04 49.43 -12.05
CA THR A 344 2.01 49.53 -10.96
C THR A 344 3.16 48.54 -11.12
N GLU A 345 2.88 47.27 -11.46
CA GLU A 345 3.91 46.24 -11.71
C GLU A 345 4.87 46.63 -12.86
N LYS A 346 4.36 47.36 -13.86
CA LYS A 346 5.12 47.81 -15.03
C LYS A 346 6.15 48.90 -14.75
N GLN A 347 6.20 49.45 -13.53
CA GLN A 347 7.21 50.44 -13.11
C GLN A 347 8.31 49.84 -12.23
N GLN A 348 8.18 48.59 -11.76
CA GLN A 348 9.20 47.95 -10.90
C GLN A 348 10.18 47.03 -11.66
N GLU A 349 9.82 46.47 -12.82
CA GLU A 349 10.74 45.61 -13.61
C GLU A 349 11.89 46.35 -14.32
N ASN A 350 11.88 47.69 -14.38
CA ASN A 350 12.97 48.48 -14.98
C ASN A 350 14.06 48.91 -13.97
N GLY A 351 14.08 48.31 -12.77
CA GLY A 351 14.80 48.84 -11.61
C GLY A 351 15.89 47.97 -10.97
N GLU A 352 16.19 46.75 -11.45
CA GLU A 352 17.18 45.90 -10.76
C GLU A 352 17.91 44.90 -11.69
N LEU A 353 18.79 45.43 -12.55
CA LEU A 353 19.74 44.65 -13.36
C LEU A 353 21.10 45.35 -13.45
N SER A 354 21.75 45.52 -12.29
CA SER A 354 23.18 45.87 -12.18
C SER A 354 23.74 45.32 -10.87
N LYS A 355 25.06 45.05 -10.83
CA LYS A 355 25.82 44.29 -9.80
C LYS A 355 25.71 42.76 -9.95
N ASP A 356 26.78 41.98 -10.07
CA ASP A 356 28.22 42.32 -10.09
C ASP A 356 28.99 41.52 -11.15
N VAL A 357 30.08 42.13 -11.65
CA VAL A 357 31.05 41.53 -12.58
C VAL A 357 32.45 41.58 -11.97
N GLY A 358 33.20 40.49 -12.11
CA GLY A 358 34.67 40.46 -12.12
C GLY A 358 35.19 39.03 -12.30
N ILE A 359 36.42 38.73 -12.73
CA ILE A 359 37.60 39.47 -13.25
C ILE A 359 38.53 38.35 -13.81
N THR A 360 39.24 38.41 -14.96
CA THR A 360 39.48 39.42 -16.02
C THR A 360 39.54 38.74 -17.41
N ILE A 361 39.93 39.46 -18.47
CA ILE A 361 40.34 38.92 -19.79
C ILE A 361 41.87 38.98 -19.90
N ASN A 362 42.51 38.09 -20.66
CA ASN A 362 43.67 38.46 -21.49
C ASN A 362 43.65 37.68 -22.82
N SER A 363 44.25 38.29 -23.84
CA SER A 363 44.09 37.97 -25.26
C SER A 363 45.06 36.90 -25.76
N ASP A 364 44.78 36.31 -26.92
CA ASP A 364 45.51 36.63 -28.17
C ASP A 364 44.87 35.92 -29.38
N ALA A 365 45.24 36.35 -30.60
CA ALA A 365 44.46 36.14 -31.82
C ALA A 365 45.20 35.37 -32.92
N ASP A 366 44.45 35.15 -34.01
CA ASP A 366 44.88 35.06 -35.42
C ASP A 366 45.05 33.72 -36.15
N ILE A 367 44.89 33.87 -37.48
CA ILE A 367 45.27 33.00 -38.62
C ILE A 367 44.33 31.80 -38.96
N ILE A 368 44.02 31.44 -40.22
CA ILE A 368 43.44 32.16 -41.39
C ILE A 368 43.27 31.16 -42.57
N LYS A 369 42.10 31.16 -43.27
CA LYS A 369 41.86 30.65 -44.67
C LYS A 369 42.07 29.12 -44.94
N ASN A 370 41.63 28.50 -46.06
CA ASN A 370 41.00 28.97 -47.32
C ASN A 370 40.15 27.89 -48.07
N ASN A 371 39.42 28.32 -49.12
CA ASN A 371 38.85 27.58 -50.29
C ASN A 371 37.61 26.66 -50.06
N GLU A 372 36.44 26.83 -50.71
CA GLU A 372 36.04 26.89 -52.15
C GLU A 372 35.98 25.50 -52.85
N LYS A 373 35.04 25.11 -53.74
CA LYS A 373 33.80 25.72 -54.33
C LYS A 373 32.96 24.65 -55.12
N ASN A 374 31.81 25.07 -55.68
CA ASN A 374 31.11 24.61 -56.92
C ASN A 374 29.86 23.67 -56.94
N ASN A 375 28.83 24.19 -57.66
CA ASN A 375 27.76 23.59 -58.51
C ASN A 375 26.59 22.80 -57.86
N LEU A 376 25.30 23.21 -57.86
CA LEU A 376 24.37 23.77 -58.88
C LEU A 376 24.18 22.83 -60.11
N ILE A 377 23.00 22.55 -60.71
CA ILE A 377 21.57 22.91 -60.48
C ILE A 377 20.64 22.00 -61.36
N ASN A 378 19.31 22.05 -61.16
CA ASN A 378 18.20 21.44 -61.98
C ASN A 378 18.05 19.89 -61.95
N GLY A 379 16.82 19.34 -62.09
CA GLY A 379 15.50 19.95 -62.21
C GLY A 379 14.39 18.91 -62.36
N ALA A 380 13.22 19.19 -61.77
CA ALA A 380 12.05 18.33 -61.65
C ALA A 380 11.40 17.86 -62.98
N GLU A 381 10.93 16.61 -63.02
CA GLU A 381 9.63 16.17 -63.58
C GLU A 381 9.36 14.69 -63.19
N ASP A 382 8.32 14.06 -63.76
CA ASP A 382 7.85 12.67 -63.48
C ASP A 382 7.19 12.40 -62.12
N ASN A 383 5.95 12.86 -61.96
CA ASN A 383 5.06 12.47 -60.87
C ASN A 383 3.65 12.07 -61.36
N GLU A 384 3.57 11.23 -62.41
CA GLU A 384 2.28 10.81 -62.98
C GLU A 384 2.12 9.33 -63.39
N LYS A 385 3.10 8.45 -63.09
CA LYS A 385 2.98 7.00 -63.37
C LYS A 385 2.72 6.10 -62.17
N GLU A 386 3.06 6.49 -60.93
CA GLU A 386 2.82 5.64 -59.74
C GLU A 386 1.38 5.61 -59.20
N LYS A 387 0.45 6.43 -59.74
CA LYS A 387 -0.94 6.52 -59.24
C LYS A 387 -1.93 5.54 -59.90
N LYS A 388 -1.53 4.75 -60.92
CA LYS A 388 -2.42 3.77 -61.57
C LYS A 388 -2.25 2.32 -61.13
N GLU A 389 -1.12 1.90 -60.54
CA GLU A 389 -0.91 0.49 -60.14
C GLU A 389 -1.36 0.14 -58.70
N LYS A 390 -1.77 1.12 -57.89
CA LYS A 390 -2.21 0.89 -56.48
C LYS A 390 -3.73 0.79 -56.29
N LYS A 391 -4.51 0.66 -57.38
CA LYS A 391 -5.99 0.66 -57.33
C LYS A 391 -6.69 -0.67 -57.70
N GLU A 392 -5.94 -1.71 -58.11
CA GLU A 392 -6.53 -3.00 -58.54
C GLU A 392 -6.13 -4.22 -57.67
N LYS A 393 -5.46 -4.02 -56.53
CA LYS A 393 -5.15 -5.08 -55.56
C LYS A 393 -5.88 -4.92 -54.22
N LYS A 394 -7.09 -4.38 -54.27
CA LYS A 394 -7.88 -4.05 -53.07
C LYS A 394 -9.36 -4.43 -53.14
N GLU A 395 -9.68 -5.49 -53.87
CA GLU A 395 -11.03 -6.08 -53.96
C GLU A 395 -10.94 -7.57 -54.34
N LYS A 396 -10.60 -8.41 -53.35
CA LYS A 396 -10.80 -9.87 -53.22
C LYS A 396 -10.12 -10.34 -51.92
N ASN A 397 -10.63 -11.42 -51.33
CA ASN A 397 -10.28 -11.93 -49.99
C ASN A 397 -10.90 -11.14 -48.81
N VAL A 398 -12.23 -11.07 -48.81
CA VAL A 398 -13.03 -11.19 -47.59
C VAL A 398 -13.54 -12.64 -47.54
N GLU A 399 -13.79 -13.16 -46.34
CA GLU A 399 -14.12 -14.57 -46.00
C GLU A 399 -12.92 -15.55 -45.87
N THR A 400 -13.10 -16.52 -44.95
CA THR A 400 -12.19 -17.64 -44.60
C THR A 400 -10.93 -17.35 -43.74
N ASP A 401 -11.09 -16.72 -42.56
CA ASP A 401 -10.07 -16.81 -41.49
C ASP A 401 -10.64 -16.98 -40.05
N ALA A 402 -11.92 -17.42 -39.94
CA ALA A 402 -12.60 -17.64 -38.66
C ALA A 402 -12.55 -19.09 -38.13
N GLU A 403 -12.08 -20.05 -38.93
CA GLU A 403 -12.27 -21.50 -38.66
C GLU A 403 -10.97 -22.33 -38.52
N LYS A 404 -9.79 -21.70 -38.44
CA LYS A 404 -8.50 -22.40 -38.24
C LYS A 404 -7.92 -22.35 -36.83
N ASN A 405 -8.71 -21.96 -35.82
CA ASN A 405 -8.29 -21.91 -34.41
C ASN A 405 -9.15 -22.73 -33.43
N ARG A 406 -9.97 -23.67 -33.92
CA ARG A 406 -10.60 -24.73 -33.10
C ARG A 406 -9.94 -26.08 -33.44
N GLY A 407 -9.04 -26.55 -32.58
CA GLY A 407 -8.37 -27.84 -32.81
C GLY A 407 -7.00 -28.04 -32.15
N ARG A 408 -6.75 -27.47 -30.94
CA ARG A 408 -5.55 -27.81 -30.14
C ARG A 408 -5.70 -27.48 -28.64
N TYR A 409 -6.77 -27.97 -28.01
CA TYR A 409 -6.97 -27.90 -26.55
C TYR A 409 -7.69 -29.13 -25.98
N GLU A 410 -7.29 -30.32 -26.43
CA GLU A 410 -7.64 -31.62 -25.84
C GLU A 410 -6.42 -32.54 -25.96
N SER A 411 -6.31 -33.55 -25.07
CA SER A 411 -5.10 -34.36 -24.79
C SER A 411 -3.95 -33.63 -24.06
N TYR A 412 -4.14 -33.38 -22.76
CA TYR A 412 -3.07 -33.52 -21.75
C TYR A 412 -3.67 -34.09 -20.46
N GLY A 413 -4.27 -35.27 -20.60
CA GLY A 413 -4.49 -36.18 -19.50
C GLY A 413 -3.26 -37.07 -19.31
N GLU A 414 -3.08 -37.53 -18.07
CA GLU A 414 -2.16 -38.58 -17.62
C GLU A 414 -0.68 -38.27 -17.31
N GLN A 415 -0.27 -38.95 -16.23
CA GLN A 415 1.09 -39.28 -15.80
C GLN A 415 2.04 -38.13 -15.42
N ASN A 416 1.91 -37.71 -14.16
CA ASN A 416 3.07 -37.44 -13.30
C ASN A 416 2.84 -38.12 -11.94
N GLN A 417 3.45 -39.29 -11.75
CA GLN A 417 3.62 -39.88 -10.43
C GLN A 417 4.61 -39.01 -9.65
N ASN A 418 4.11 -38.29 -8.65
CA ASN A 418 4.92 -37.69 -7.60
C ASN A 418 4.32 -38.13 -6.26
N GLU A 419 4.99 -39.08 -5.62
CA GLU A 419 4.73 -39.49 -4.24
C GLU A 419 5.20 -38.39 -3.29
N GLY A 420 4.35 -37.39 -3.10
CA GLY A 420 4.39 -36.50 -1.94
C GLY A 420 3.16 -36.79 -1.09
N ASN A 421 3.37 -37.14 0.19
CA ASN A 421 2.32 -37.52 1.14
C ASN A 421 1.10 -36.61 1.06
N ARG A 422 0.05 -37.08 0.38
CA ARG A 422 -1.28 -36.46 0.42
C ARG A 422 -1.98 -36.99 1.66
N GLY A 423 -1.82 -36.27 2.78
CA GLY A 423 -2.64 -36.53 3.97
C GLY A 423 -4.12 -36.55 3.56
N THR A 424 -4.79 -37.65 3.88
CA THR A 424 -6.18 -37.93 3.50
C THR A 424 -7.16 -36.95 4.13
N ASP A 425 -8.31 -36.75 3.48
CA ASP A 425 -9.38 -35.89 3.98
C ASP A 425 -10.12 -36.53 5.16
N ASN A 426 -9.55 -36.41 6.36
CA ASN A 426 -10.21 -36.56 7.66
C ASN A 426 -9.98 -35.28 8.50
N GLY A 427 -10.63 -35.16 9.67
CA GLY A 427 -10.89 -33.88 10.36
C GLY A 427 -9.71 -33.16 11.01
N GLY A 428 -8.49 -33.71 10.91
CA GLY A 428 -7.29 -33.16 11.56
C GLY A 428 -6.73 -31.87 10.94
N ILE A 429 -5.85 -31.21 11.70
CA ILE A 429 -5.14 -30.00 11.29
C ILE A 429 -4.26 -30.29 10.06
N LYS A 430 -4.64 -29.72 8.91
CA LYS A 430 -3.91 -29.93 7.64
C LYS A 430 -2.70 -29.01 7.56
N TRP A 431 -1.51 -29.57 7.69
CA TRP A 431 -0.24 -28.89 7.41
C TRP A 431 0.39 -29.33 6.08
N THR A 432 1.38 -28.57 5.62
CA THR A 432 2.28 -28.89 4.50
C THR A 432 3.71 -28.48 4.85
N GLU A 433 4.70 -29.07 4.20
CA GLU A 433 6.12 -28.69 4.35
C GLU A 433 6.67 -28.15 3.03
N CYS A 434 7.32 -26.99 3.10
CA CYS A 434 8.09 -26.46 1.99
C CYS A 434 9.59 -26.79 2.15
N PRO A 435 10.37 -26.85 1.06
CA PRO A 435 11.80 -27.15 1.11
C PRO A 435 12.57 -26.34 2.17
N SER A 436 13.47 -27.04 2.88
CA SER A 436 14.25 -26.47 4.00
C SER A 436 15.14 -25.31 3.56
N PHE A 437 15.55 -24.48 4.52
CA PHE A 437 16.51 -23.39 4.28
C PHE A 437 17.77 -23.88 3.57
N GLU A 438 18.33 -25.01 4.00
CA GLU A 438 19.54 -25.60 3.43
C GLU A 438 19.34 -26.06 1.97
N LYS A 439 18.13 -26.52 1.61
CA LYS A 439 17.77 -26.86 0.23
C LYS A 439 17.60 -25.61 -0.63
N VAL A 440 16.77 -24.64 -0.22
CA VAL A 440 16.48 -23.44 -1.03
C VAL A 440 17.68 -22.50 -1.19
N ARG A 441 18.66 -22.57 -0.29
CA ARG A 441 19.94 -21.87 -0.42
C ARG A 441 20.87 -22.51 -1.46
N LYS A 442 20.81 -23.83 -1.65
CA LYS A 442 21.65 -24.59 -2.59
C LYS A 442 21.02 -24.75 -3.97
N ASP A 443 19.69 -24.88 -4.05
CA ASP A 443 18.96 -25.14 -5.30
C ASP A 443 17.84 -24.12 -5.55
N LYS A 444 17.93 -23.44 -6.71
CA LYS A 444 16.95 -22.47 -7.21
C LYS A 444 15.61 -23.11 -7.57
N ARG A 445 15.57 -24.38 -7.99
CA ARG A 445 14.34 -25.12 -8.24
C ARG A 445 13.62 -25.45 -6.93
N GLU A 446 14.35 -25.79 -5.89
CA GLU A 446 13.79 -25.94 -4.53
C GLU A 446 13.27 -24.61 -3.98
N TYR A 447 13.99 -23.50 -4.20
CA TYR A 447 13.50 -22.15 -3.87
C TYR A 447 12.17 -21.83 -4.58
N ALA A 448 12.07 -22.13 -5.88
CA ALA A 448 10.84 -21.94 -6.65
C ALA A 448 9.69 -22.82 -6.13
N LYS A 449 9.94 -24.10 -5.81
CA LYS A 449 8.96 -25.00 -5.17
C LYS A 449 8.49 -24.46 -3.81
N ALA A 450 9.41 -23.96 -2.99
CA ALA A 450 9.06 -23.37 -1.70
C ALA A 450 8.17 -22.14 -1.85
N THR A 451 8.52 -21.24 -2.78
CA THR A 451 7.72 -20.05 -3.10
C THR A 451 6.31 -20.45 -3.56
N LYS A 452 6.17 -21.48 -4.40
CA LYS A 452 4.87 -21.98 -4.87
C LYS A 452 3.97 -22.37 -3.69
N ILE A 453 4.46 -23.23 -2.79
CA ILE A 453 3.71 -23.69 -1.60
C ILE A 453 3.29 -22.50 -0.72
N GLN A 454 4.22 -21.56 -0.50
CA GLN A 454 3.95 -20.35 0.30
C GLN A 454 2.86 -19.44 -0.30
N PHE A 455 2.70 -19.41 -1.63
CA PHE A 455 1.63 -18.67 -2.30
C PHE A 455 0.31 -19.45 -2.39
N GLU A 456 0.36 -20.77 -2.59
CA GLU A 456 -0.84 -21.61 -2.68
C GLU A 456 -1.58 -21.74 -1.35
N GLU A 457 -0.88 -21.61 -0.21
CA GLU A 457 -1.44 -21.64 1.13
C GLU A 457 -1.61 -20.24 1.78
N GLN A 458 -1.43 -19.16 1.00
CA GLN A 458 -1.69 -17.78 1.44
C GLN A 458 -3.19 -17.43 1.37
N ASP A 459 -4.04 -18.29 1.94
CA ASP A 459 -5.50 -18.13 1.97
C ASP A 459 -6.05 -18.22 3.40
N PRO A 460 -6.81 -17.23 3.90
CA PRO A 460 -7.31 -17.21 5.28
C PRO A 460 -8.47 -18.18 5.55
N TYR A 461 -9.01 -18.85 4.53
CA TYR A 461 -10.10 -19.82 4.68
C TYR A 461 -9.65 -21.26 4.40
N ASP A 462 -8.90 -21.47 3.32
CA ASP A 462 -8.49 -22.81 2.86
C ASP A 462 -6.97 -23.07 2.98
N GLY A 463 -6.22 -22.15 3.58
CA GLY A 463 -4.76 -22.22 3.73
C GLY A 463 -4.33 -23.19 4.83
N LYS A 464 -3.30 -23.99 4.54
CA LYS A 464 -2.68 -24.93 5.48
C LYS A 464 -1.63 -24.25 6.36
N ILE A 465 -1.34 -24.86 7.52
CA ILE A 465 -0.09 -24.59 8.25
C ILE A 465 1.09 -24.93 7.34
N ILE A 466 2.11 -24.08 7.30
CA ILE A 466 3.33 -24.31 6.52
C ILE A 466 4.51 -24.49 7.46
N TYR A 467 5.16 -25.65 7.38
CA TYR A 467 6.46 -25.89 8.00
C TYR A 467 7.59 -25.60 7.00
N GLN A 468 8.66 -24.97 7.48
CA GLN A 468 9.96 -24.94 6.81
C GLN A 468 11.04 -25.36 7.79
N LYS A 469 11.82 -26.38 7.46
CA LYS A 469 12.96 -26.79 8.30
C LYS A 469 14.11 -25.78 8.20
N HIS A 470 14.67 -25.42 9.35
CA HIS A 470 15.88 -24.61 9.53
C HIS A 470 16.78 -25.38 10.51
N SER A 471 17.74 -26.12 9.96
CA SER A 471 18.67 -26.99 10.70
C SER A 471 17.94 -28.02 11.59
N ASN A 472 17.95 -27.87 12.92
CA ASN A 472 17.29 -28.79 13.86
C ASN A 472 15.92 -28.28 14.37
N LYS A 473 15.40 -27.17 13.86
CA LYS A 473 14.09 -26.61 14.21
C LYS A 473 13.25 -26.38 12.96
N TYR A 474 11.98 -26.04 13.14
CA TYR A 474 11.08 -25.60 12.09
C TYR A 474 10.60 -24.18 12.35
N LEU A 475 10.50 -23.40 11.27
CA LEU A 475 9.54 -22.31 11.20
C LEU A 475 8.16 -22.93 10.98
N LYS A 476 7.20 -22.63 11.85
CA LYS A 476 5.78 -22.90 11.66
C LYS A 476 5.11 -21.59 11.26
N GLN A 477 4.43 -21.54 10.12
CA GLN A 477 3.48 -20.47 9.77
C GLN A 477 2.05 -21.02 9.95
N ASN A 478 1.26 -20.40 10.81
CA ASN A 478 -0.18 -20.69 10.92
C ASN A 478 -0.94 -20.11 9.71
N PRO A 479 -2.15 -20.58 9.36
CA PRO A 479 -2.92 -20.02 8.24
C PRO A 479 -3.13 -18.51 8.43
N PRO A 480 -3.19 -17.69 7.36
CA PRO A 480 -3.42 -16.26 7.49
C PRO A 480 -4.66 -15.94 8.34
N ALA A 481 -4.56 -14.93 9.20
CA ALA A 481 -5.73 -14.43 9.93
C ALA A 481 -6.83 -14.00 8.94
N LYS A 482 -8.09 -14.23 9.32
CA LYS A 482 -9.23 -13.76 8.52
C LYS A 482 -9.14 -12.25 8.34
N PRO A 483 -9.50 -11.69 7.17
CA PRO A 483 -9.64 -10.25 7.03
C PRO A 483 -10.71 -9.75 8.01
N LEU A 484 -10.47 -8.58 8.60
CA LEU A 484 -11.51 -7.84 9.33
C LEU A 484 -12.79 -7.78 8.48
N ASN A 485 -13.94 -7.89 9.13
CA ASN A 485 -15.22 -7.60 8.50
C ASN A 485 -15.44 -6.07 8.41
N GLN A 486 -16.53 -5.63 7.76
CA GLN A 486 -16.79 -4.19 7.56
C GLN A 486 -16.96 -3.42 8.89
N HIS A 487 -17.63 -4.01 9.88
CA HIS A 487 -17.84 -3.39 11.19
C HIS A 487 -16.52 -3.22 11.93
N GLU A 488 -15.72 -4.28 12.03
CA GLU A 488 -14.39 -4.23 12.67
C GLU A 488 -13.46 -3.22 11.96
N LEU A 489 -13.53 -3.13 10.63
CA LEU A 489 -12.77 -2.14 9.88
C LEU A 489 -13.27 -0.72 10.13
N ASP A 490 -14.57 -0.51 10.31
CA ASP A 490 -15.14 0.79 10.67
C ASP A 490 -14.77 1.20 12.11
N GLU A 491 -14.79 0.26 13.07
CA GLU A 491 -14.34 0.46 14.45
C GLU A 491 -12.87 0.91 14.49
N ILE A 492 -11.97 0.18 13.82
CA ILE A 492 -10.54 0.51 13.76
C ILE A 492 -10.29 1.92 13.22
N TYR A 493 -11.04 2.37 12.21
CA TYR A 493 -10.92 3.73 11.66
C TYR A 493 -11.68 4.80 12.47
N SER A 494 -12.44 4.40 13.49
CA SER A 494 -13.13 5.30 14.42
C SER A 494 -12.38 5.55 15.74
N LEU A 495 -11.27 4.84 15.98
CA LEU A 495 -10.39 5.03 17.14
C LEU A 495 -9.86 6.49 17.24
N PRO A 496 -9.52 6.97 18.45
CA PRO A 496 -9.24 8.38 18.72
C PRO A 496 -7.84 8.84 18.24
N PHE A 497 -7.61 8.80 16.92
CA PHE A 497 -6.40 9.32 16.30
C PHE A 497 -6.38 10.85 16.30
N THR A 498 -5.27 11.47 16.70
CA THR A 498 -5.09 12.93 16.58
C THR A 498 -4.96 13.40 15.11
N ARG A 499 -4.69 12.45 14.19
CA ARG A 499 -4.37 12.66 12.77
C ARG A 499 -3.14 13.54 12.54
N LYS A 500 -2.27 13.69 13.54
CA LYS A 500 -1.09 14.57 13.54
C LYS A 500 0.19 13.79 13.88
N TYR A 501 1.34 14.40 13.64
CA TYR A 501 2.61 13.93 14.21
C TYR A 501 2.79 14.48 15.62
N HIS A 502 3.59 13.80 16.45
CA HIS A 502 3.83 14.26 17.82
C HIS A 502 4.53 15.65 17.84
N PRO A 503 4.08 16.64 18.64
CA PRO A 503 4.60 18.03 18.60
C PRO A 503 6.12 18.17 18.82
N VAL A 504 6.76 17.17 19.44
CA VAL A 504 8.23 17.12 19.57
C VAL A 504 8.99 17.32 18.24
N TYR A 505 8.38 16.93 17.11
CA TYR A 505 8.99 17.04 15.79
C TYR A 505 8.85 18.43 15.14
N GLU A 506 8.05 19.35 15.71
CA GLU A 506 7.85 20.70 15.14
C GLU A 506 9.19 21.44 14.98
N LYS A 507 10.08 21.35 15.98
CA LYS A 507 11.43 21.92 15.95
C LYS A 507 12.34 21.32 14.87
N GLU A 508 11.99 20.15 14.34
CA GLU A 508 12.72 19.50 13.24
C GLU A 508 12.05 19.72 11.88
N GLY A 509 10.91 20.43 11.80
CA GLY A 509 10.14 20.64 10.57
C GLY A 509 8.98 19.64 10.36
N GLY A 510 8.56 18.94 11.41
CA GLY A 510 7.47 17.95 11.37
C GLY A 510 7.87 16.62 10.72
N VAL A 511 6.88 15.83 10.27
CA VAL A 511 7.10 14.54 9.59
C VAL A 511 6.48 14.58 8.18
N PRO A 512 7.30 14.68 7.10
CA PRO A 512 6.80 14.93 5.74
C PRO A 512 5.75 13.93 5.23
N ALA A 513 5.85 12.66 5.59
CA ALA A 513 4.92 11.60 5.16
C ALA A 513 3.45 11.86 5.53
N ILE A 514 3.15 12.72 6.50
CA ILE A 514 1.77 13.06 6.87
C ILE A 514 1.05 13.87 5.77
N LEU A 515 1.79 14.61 4.94
CA LEU A 515 1.22 15.54 3.96
C LEU A 515 0.39 14.81 2.89
N GLU A 516 0.83 13.63 2.46
CA GLU A 516 0.14 12.79 1.49
C GLU A 516 -1.16 12.17 2.03
N VAL A 517 -1.27 11.97 3.36
CA VAL A 517 -2.36 11.18 3.97
C VAL A 517 -3.35 11.99 4.81
N SER A 518 -2.97 13.15 5.33
CA SER A 518 -3.80 13.95 6.25
C SER A 518 -5.21 14.26 5.71
N GLN A 519 -5.30 14.57 4.41
CA GLN A 519 -6.53 14.92 3.67
C GLN A 519 -7.04 13.75 2.80
N SER A 520 -6.61 12.53 3.08
CA SER A 520 -6.87 11.32 2.28
C SER A 520 -7.58 10.27 3.15
N ILE A 521 -8.58 9.60 2.58
CA ILE A 521 -9.41 8.62 3.29
C ILE A 521 -9.18 7.23 2.69
N THR A 522 -8.73 6.29 3.52
CA THR A 522 -8.62 4.87 3.11
C THR A 522 -9.95 4.17 3.32
N HIS A 523 -10.59 3.67 2.25
CA HIS A 523 -11.87 2.97 2.33
C HIS A 523 -11.79 1.46 2.19
N ASN A 524 -10.67 0.89 1.76
CA ASN A 524 -10.51 -0.55 1.58
C ASN A 524 -9.10 -1.07 1.94
N ARG A 525 -9.00 -2.39 2.09
CA ARG A 525 -7.76 -3.14 2.27
C ARG A 525 -7.77 -4.40 1.40
N GLY A 526 -6.58 -4.90 1.06
CA GLY A 526 -6.39 -6.07 0.20
C GLY A 526 -6.54 -5.77 -1.29
N CYS A 527 -6.16 -6.73 -2.15
CA CYS A 527 -6.23 -6.56 -3.61
C CYS A 527 -6.34 -7.90 -4.34
N PHE A 528 -7.50 -8.22 -4.91
CA PHE A 528 -7.68 -9.37 -5.82
C PHE A 528 -6.96 -9.22 -7.17
N GLY A 529 -6.29 -8.09 -7.38
CA GLY A 529 -5.56 -7.76 -8.60
C GLY A 529 -4.38 -8.68 -8.91
N GLY A 530 -3.76 -9.30 -7.89
CA GLY A 530 -2.83 -10.43 -8.05
C GLY A 530 -1.57 -10.20 -8.88
N CYS A 531 -1.01 -8.99 -8.89
CA CYS A 531 0.21 -8.66 -9.65
C CYS A 531 1.45 -9.37 -9.05
N ASN A 532 2.25 -10.06 -9.86
CA ASN A 532 3.34 -10.94 -9.40
C ASN A 532 4.50 -10.21 -8.69
N PHE A 533 4.63 -8.90 -8.87
CA PHE A 533 5.67 -8.07 -8.27
C PHE A 533 5.17 -7.31 -7.02
N CYS A 534 3.87 -7.37 -6.72
CA CYS A 534 3.25 -6.53 -5.71
C CYS A 534 3.24 -7.23 -4.34
N ALA A 535 3.74 -6.54 -3.32
CA ALA A 535 3.74 -7.01 -1.93
C ALA A 535 2.33 -7.17 -1.32
N ILE A 536 1.34 -6.39 -1.79
CA ILE A 536 -0.02 -6.35 -1.22
C ILE A 536 -0.64 -7.75 -1.18
N THR A 537 -0.51 -8.54 -2.23
CA THR A 537 -1.07 -9.90 -2.29
C THR A 537 -0.45 -10.86 -1.26
N PHE A 538 0.83 -10.71 -0.91
CA PHE A 538 1.52 -11.59 0.06
C PHE A 538 1.47 -11.07 1.52
N HIS A 539 1.15 -9.78 1.69
CA HIS A 539 0.97 -9.12 2.99
C HIS A 539 -0.53 -9.02 3.35
N GLN A 540 -1.32 -8.23 2.63
CA GLN A 540 -2.75 -8.01 2.91
C GLN A 540 -3.67 -9.10 2.34
N GLY A 541 -3.20 -9.91 1.39
CA GLY A 541 -3.99 -10.97 0.75
C GLY A 541 -4.78 -10.52 -0.49
N ARG A 542 -5.58 -11.47 -1.01
CA ARG A 542 -6.42 -11.28 -2.22
C ARG A 542 -7.87 -10.95 -1.91
N TYR A 543 -8.32 -11.12 -0.68
CA TYR A 543 -9.64 -10.70 -0.24
C TYR A 543 -9.69 -9.16 -0.16
N VAL A 544 -10.85 -8.55 -0.42
CA VAL A 544 -11.04 -7.10 -0.27
C VAL A 544 -12.11 -6.87 0.79
N THR A 545 -11.75 -6.18 1.86
CA THR A 545 -12.68 -5.63 2.84
C THR A 545 -12.75 -4.12 2.63
N SER A 546 -13.95 -3.56 2.70
CA SER A 546 -14.19 -2.12 2.59
C SER A 546 -15.01 -1.59 3.77
N ARG A 547 -14.68 -0.38 4.22
CA ARG A 547 -15.42 0.41 5.21
C ARG A 547 -16.80 0.81 4.71
N SER A 548 -17.76 1.00 5.60
CA SER A 548 -19.10 1.49 5.21
C SER A 548 -19.05 2.94 4.71
N LYS A 549 -20.07 3.32 3.94
CA LYS A 549 -20.31 4.73 3.58
C LYS A 549 -20.41 5.63 4.82
N LYS A 550 -21.09 5.19 5.90
CA LYS A 550 -21.24 5.93 7.18
C LYS A 550 -19.87 6.26 7.79
N SER A 551 -18.95 5.29 7.84
CA SER A 551 -17.59 5.49 8.36
C SER A 551 -16.75 6.47 7.52
N ILE A 552 -16.82 6.36 6.19
CA ILE A 552 -16.08 7.21 5.25
C ILE A 552 -16.58 8.66 5.29
N VAL A 553 -17.91 8.85 5.32
CA VAL A 553 -18.54 10.17 5.40
C VAL A 553 -18.20 10.84 6.74
N LYS A 554 -18.28 10.13 7.87
CA LYS A 554 -17.90 10.66 9.19
C LYS A 554 -16.43 11.12 9.24
N GLU A 555 -15.52 10.39 8.61
CA GLU A 555 -14.11 10.84 8.51
C GLU A 555 -13.96 12.06 7.61
N ALA A 556 -14.70 12.14 6.49
CA ALA A 556 -14.71 13.30 5.61
C ALA A 556 -15.27 14.56 6.30
N GLU A 557 -16.30 14.42 7.12
CA GLU A 557 -16.86 15.49 7.96
C GLU A 557 -15.83 15.97 8.99
N ALA A 558 -15.14 15.06 9.67
CA ALA A 558 -14.07 15.40 10.61
C ALA A 558 -12.89 16.13 9.93
N ILE A 559 -12.50 15.71 8.73
CA ILE A 559 -11.50 16.41 7.91
C ILE A 559 -12.02 17.81 7.51
N ALA A 560 -13.28 17.92 7.08
CA ALA A 560 -13.89 19.18 6.68
C ALA A 560 -14.12 20.15 7.85
N ALA A 561 -14.13 19.65 9.09
CA ALA A 561 -14.20 20.46 10.30
C ALA A 561 -12.87 21.16 10.65
N ASP A 562 -11.70 20.66 10.20
CA ASP A 562 -10.39 21.25 10.50
C ASP A 562 -10.33 22.71 9.99
N PRO A 563 -9.98 23.71 10.83
CA PRO A 563 -9.84 25.11 10.42
C PRO A 563 -8.86 25.34 9.25
N ASN A 564 -7.90 24.43 9.05
CA ASN A 564 -6.92 24.50 7.98
C ASN A 564 -7.43 23.90 6.66
N PHE A 565 -8.58 23.21 6.66
CA PHE A 565 -9.12 22.53 5.49
C PHE A 565 -9.39 23.53 4.35
N LYS A 566 -8.75 23.28 3.19
CA LYS A 566 -8.88 24.17 2.01
C LYS A 566 -10.04 23.78 1.07
N GLY A 567 -10.82 22.77 1.43
CA GLY A 567 -11.94 22.25 0.63
C GLY A 567 -11.59 21.09 -0.30
N TYR A 568 -10.46 20.40 -0.09
CA TYR A 568 -9.96 19.37 -0.99
C TYR A 568 -9.73 18.05 -0.26
N ILE A 569 -10.59 17.06 -0.46
CA ILE A 569 -10.26 15.67 -0.13
C ILE A 569 -9.31 15.16 -1.23
N HIS A 570 -8.08 14.84 -0.86
CA HIS A 570 -7.00 14.50 -1.80
C HIS A 570 -7.13 13.10 -2.36
N ASP A 571 -7.69 12.16 -1.61
CA ASP A 571 -8.00 10.82 -2.09
C ASP A 571 -9.15 10.21 -1.28
N ILE A 572 -10.00 9.43 -1.94
CA ILE A 572 -10.82 8.40 -1.29
C ILE A 572 -10.47 7.09 -1.97
N GLY A 573 -9.59 6.31 -1.37
CA GLY A 573 -8.95 5.17 -2.03
C GLY A 573 -8.37 4.13 -1.07
N GLY A 574 -7.21 3.59 -1.42
CA GLY A 574 -6.55 2.48 -0.74
C GLY A 574 -5.67 1.68 -1.69
N PRO A 575 -5.35 0.39 -1.41
CA PRO A 575 -4.49 -0.43 -2.25
C PRO A 575 -4.91 -0.53 -3.73
N THR A 576 -6.21 -0.36 -3.99
CA THR A 576 -6.78 -0.12 -5.31
C THR A 576 -8.08 0.65 -5.12
N ALA A 577 -8.17 1.88 -5.63
CA ALA A 577 -9.26 2.80 -5.31
C ALA A 577 -10.64 2.25 -5.76
N ASN A 578 -10.69 1.67 -6.96
CA ASN A 578 -11.95 1.24 -7.55
C ASN A 578 -12.40 -0.19 -7.17
N PHE A 579 -11.94 -0.72 -6.03
CA PHE A 579 -12.41 -2.00 -5.49
C PHE A 579 -13.25 -1.78 -4.22
N ARG A 580 -14.54 -2.10 -4.25
CA ARG A 580 -15.42 -2.05 -3.06
C ARG A 580 -15.76 -3.43 -2.51
N HIS A 581 -15.95 -4.42 -3.36
CA HIS A 581 -16.45 -5.73 -2.99
C HIS A 581 -15.42 -6.84 -3.22
N SER A 582 -15.72 -8.05 -2.73
CA SER A 582 -14.99 -9.26 -3.14
C SER A 582 -15.11 -9.46 -4.65
N ALA A 583 -14.07 -10.04 -5.27
CA ALA A 583 -14.06 -10.25 -6.72
C ALA A 583 -15.25 -11.07 -7.24
N CYS A 584 -15.76 -12.00 -6.43
CA CYS A 584 -16.89 -12.86 -6.78
C CYS A 584 -17.58 -13.37 -5.50
N GLN A 585 -18.59 -14.23 -5.67
CA GLN A 585 -19.37 -14.81 -4.57
C GLN A 585 -18.64 -15.91 -3.78
N LYS A 586 -17.44 -16.34 -4.21
CA LYS A 586 -16.63 -17.29 -3.43
C LYS A 586 -16.02 -16.59 -2.22
N LYS A 587 -16.16 -17.21 -1.04
CA LYS A 587 -15.49 -16.78 0.20
C LYS A 587 -13.95 -16.84 0.06
N SER A 588 -13.45 -17.93 -0.51
CA SER A 588 -12.03 -18.21 -0.72
C SER A 588 -11.53 -17.82 -2.13
N PRO A 589 -10.44 -17.03 -2.23
CA PRO A 589 -9.67 -16.82 -3.47
C PRO A 589 -9.11 -18.12 -4.11
N CYS A 590 -9.56 -18.42 -5.34
CA CYS A 590 -9.09 -19.60 -6.11
C CYS A 590 -7.55 -19.75 -6.16
N LYS A 591 -6.99 -20.89 -5.74
CA LYS A 591 -5.53 -21.15 -5.76
C LYS A 591 -4.90 -20.98 -7.15
N ASN A 592 -5.45 -21.66 -8.16
CA ASN A 592 -4.86 -21.73 -9.51
C ASN A 592 -5.39 -20.69 -10.53
N ARG A 593 -6.06 -19.62 -10.07
CA ARG A 593 -6.65 -18.61 -10.99
C ARG A 593 -6.58 -17.20 -10.41
N LYS A 594 -6.20 -16.23 -11.26
CA LYS A 594 -6.30 -14.80 -10.97
C LYS A 594 -7.62 -14.23 -11.48
N CYS A 595 -8.10 -13.16 -10.84
CA CYS A 595 -9.40 -12.59 -11.16
C CYS A 595 -9.42 -11.75 -12.45
N LEU A 596 -8.32 -11.06 -12.77
CA LEU A 596 -8.24 -10.08 -13.87
C LEU A 596 -7.30 -10.47 -15.03
N ALA A 597 -6.30 -11.34 -14.78
CA ALA A 597 -5.21 -11.61 -15.74
C ALA A 597 -5.00 -13.12 -15.99
N PRO A 598 -4.58 -13.53 -17.21
CA PRO A 598 -4.40 -12.70 -18.40
C PRO A 598 -5.72 -12.23 -19.02
N THR A 599 -6.82 -12.92 -18.72
CA THR A 599 -8.18 -12.54 -19.07
C THR A 599 -9.05 -12.50 -17.80
N PRO A 600 -10.04 -11.60 -17.71
CA PRO A 600 -10.98 -11.57 -16.60
C PRO A 600 -11.67 -12.93 -16.36
N CYS A 601 -11.96 -13.22 -15.09
CA CYS A 601 -12.76 -14.39 -14.72
C CYS A 601 -14.24 -14.14 -15.06
N PRO A 602 -14.98 -15.08 -15.69
CA PRO A 602 -16.42 -14.94 -15.93
C PRO A 602 -17.26 -14.76 -14.67
N ALA A 603 -16.75 -15.19 -13.50
CA ALA A 603 -17.41 -14.99 -12.21
C ALA A 603 -17.04 -13.66 -11.51
N LEU A 604 -16.16 -12.85 -12.11
CA LEU A 604 -15.81 -11.52 -11.61
C LEU A 604 -17.03 -10.60 -11.73
N LYS A 605 -17.46 -10.01 -10.62
CA LYS A 605 -18.49 -8.96 -10.63
C LYS A 605 -17.78 -7.61 -10.65
N ALA A 606 -17.96 -6.87 -11.75
CA ALA A 606 -17.50 -5.50 -11.86
C ALA A 606 -18.67 -4.54 -11.60
N ASP A 607 -18.54 -3.74 -10.55
CA ASP A 607 -19.49 -2.71 -10.12
C ASP A 607 -18.73 -1.60 -9.38
N HIS A 608 -19.13 -0.36 -9.62
CA HIS A 608 -18.61 0.87 -9.00
C HIS A 608 -19.71 1.73 -8.38
N THR A 609 -20.97 1.27 -8.35
CA THR A 609 -22.14 2.06 -7.92
C THR A 609 -22.00 2.61 -6.51
N GLU A 610 -21.62 1.77 -5.54
CA GLU A 610 -21.38 2.20 -4.15
C GLU A 610 -20.23 3.21 -4.05
N TYR A 611 -19.15 3.03 -4.83
CA TYR A 611 -18.01 3.94 -4.81
C TYR A 611 -18.38 5.32 -5.37
N LEU A 612 -19.16 5.35 -6.45
CA LEU A 612 -19.68 6.58 -7.02
C LEU A 612 -20.61 7.31 -6.04
N ASP A 613 -21.49 6.60 -5.34
CA ASP A 613 -22.36 7.17 -4.31
C ASP A 613 -21.57 7.77 -3.13
N ILE A 614 -20.52 7.10 -2.66
CA ILE A 614 -19.59 7.66 -1.67
C ILE A 614 -18.93 8.95 -2.18
N LEU A 615 -18.40 8.94 -3.40
CA LEU A 615 -17.74 10.11 -4.01
C LEU A 615 -18.70 11.29 -4.19
N ARG A 616 -19.95 11.03 -4.61
CA ARG A 616 -21.04 12.02 -4.71
C ARG A 616 -21.39 12.60 -3.34
N THR A 617 -21.58 11.75 -2.34
CA THR A 617 -21.96 12.15 -0.99
C THR A 617 -20.90 13.04 -0.36
N VAL A 618 -19.63 12.61 -0.38
CA VAL A 618 -18.53 13.40 0.21
C VAL A 618 -18.30 14.71 -0.54
N ARG A 619 -18.51 14.74 -1.87
CA ARG A 619 -18.43 15.98 -2.67
C ARG A 619 -19.50 17.01 -2.29
N ASN A 620 -20.65 16.57 -1.78
CA ASN A 620 -21.77 17.42 -1.41
C ASN A 620 -21.73 17.88 0.06
N LEU A 621 -20.74 17.44 0.85
CA LEU A 621 -20.59 17.87 2.24
C LEU A 621 -20.24 19.37 2.35
N PRO A 622 -20.71 20.07 3.40
CA PRO A 622 -20.30 21.45 3.68
C PRO A 622 -18.78 21.62 3.70
N LYS A 623 -18.31 22.78 3.23
CA LYS A 623 -16.88 23.15 3.06
C LYS A 623 -16.08 22.32 2.04
N VAL A 624 -16.54 21.14 1.60
CA VAL A 624 -15.88 20.36 0.54
C VAL A 624 -16.13 21.03 -0.81
N LYS A 625 -15.05 21.30 -1.56
CA LYS A 625 -15.08 21.89 -2.90
C LYS A 625 -14.80 20.85 -3.98
N LYS A 626 -13.86 19.93 -3.73
CA LYS A 626 -13.54 18.80 -4.61
C LYS A 626 -13.11 17.57 -3.81
N VAL A 627 -13.41 16.41 -4.37
CA VAL A 627 -12.94 15.10 -3.95
C VAL A 627 -12.18 14.50 -5.11
N PHE A 628 -10.94 14.07 -4.90
CA PHE A 628 -10.13 13.46 -5.95
C PHE A 628 -9.95 11.96 -5.73
N VAL A 629 -9.58 11.25 -6.80
CA VAL A 629 -9.05 9.89 -6.73
C VAL A 629 -7.60 9.93 -7.24
N ARG A 630 -6.67 9.79 -6.31
CA ARG A 630 -5.21 9.78 -6.53
C ARG A 630 -4.60 8.39 -6.30
N SER A 631 -5.27 7.52 -5.53
CA SER A 631 -4.95 6.10 -5.43
C SER A 631 -5.06 5.40 -6.78
N GLY A 632 -4.32 4.30 -6.94
CA GLY A 632 -4.25 3.56 -8.20
C GLY A 632 -5.59 2.95 -8.60
N ILE A 633 -6.04 3.24 -9.82
CA ILE A 633 -7.23 2.64 -10.44
C ILE A 633 -6.83 1.45 -11.33
N ARG A 634 -7.54 0.32 -11.16
CA ARG A 634 -7.50 -0.81 -12.08
C ARG A 634 -8.41 -0.55 -13.28
N PHE A 635 -7.82 0.09 -14.28
CA PHE A 635 -8.45 0.41 -15.58
C PHE A 635 -9.09 -0.82 -16.25
N ASP A 636 -8.49 -1.98 -16.06
CA ASP A 636 -8.92 -3.26 -16.62
C ASP A 636 -10.13 -3.86 -15.89
N TYR A 637 -10.31 -3.58 -14.60
CA TYR A 637 -11.57 -3.85 -13.89
C TYR A 637 -12.66 -2.82 -14.26
N MET A 638 -12.27 -1.55 -14.36
CA MET A 638 -13.20 -0.46 -14.68
C MET A 638 -13.81 -0.57 -16.09
N LEU A 639 -13.08 -1.15 -17.06
CA LEU A 639 -13.61 -1.46 -18.40
C LEU A 639 -14.57 -2.66 -18.45
N LEU A 640 -14.78 -3.38 -17.34
CA LEU A 640 -15.72 -4.51 -17.27
C LEU A 640 -17.05 -4.14 -16.64
N ASP A 641 -17.13 -2.97 -16.00
CA ASP A 641 -18.40 -2.44 -15.54
C ASP A 641 -19.29 -2.11 -16.75
N LYS A 642 -20.56 -2.47 -16.66
CA LYS A 642 -21.58 -2.13 -17.67
C LYS A 642 -22.14 -0.73 -17.45
N ASN A 643 -22.03 -0.18 -16.24
CA ASN A 643 -22.40 1.18 -15.93
C ASN A 643 -21.23 2.14 -16.20
N ASP A 644 -21.36 2.92 -17.27
CA ASP A 644 -20.37 3.92 -17.68
C ASP A 644 -20.34 5.18 -16.79
N GLU A 645 -21.34 5.36 -15.91
CA GLU A 645 -21.54 6.54 -15.08
C GLU A 645 -20.33 6.86 -14.20
N PHE A 646 -19.73 5.85 -13.57
CA PHE A 646 -18.52 6.03 -12.75
C PHE A 646 -17.34 6.60 -13.57
N PHE A 647 -17.10 6.09 -14.79
CA PHE A 647 -16.01 6.60 -15.63
C PHE A 647 -16.31 8.02 -16.13
N ASN A 648 -17.58 8.33 -16.44
CA ASN A 648 -18.00 9.70 -16.78
C ASN A 648 -17.76 10.67 -15.61
N GLU A 649 -18.17 10.35 -14.38
CA GLU A 649 -17.95 11.21 -13.21
C GLU A 649 -16.50 11.27 -12.74
N LEU A 650 -15.76 10.17 -12.81
CA LEU A 650 -14.32 10.13 -12.52
C LEU A 650 -13.57 11.20 -13.33
N VAL A 651 -13.79 11.21 -14.65
CA VAL A 651 -13.21 12.21 -15.56
C VAL A 651 -13.75 13.60 -15.28
N LYS A 652 -15.08 13.75 -15.12
CA LYS A 652 -15.73 15.06 -14.99
C LYS A 652 -15.39 15.79 -13.68
N TYR A 653 -15.17 15.07 -12.58
CA TYR A 653 -15.09 15.66 -11.24
C TYR A 653 -13.87 15.25 -10.41
N HIS A 654 -13.38 14.01 -10.54
CA HIS A 654 -12.47 13.41 -9.56
C HIS A 654 -10.99 13.32 -9.99
N VAL A 655 -10.66 13.76 -11.21
CA VAL A 655 -9.28 13.85 -11.71
C VAL A 655 -8.78 15.30 -11.63
N SER A 656 -7.73 15.53 -10.82
CA SER A 656 -7.16 16.87 -10.56
C SER A 656 -6.28 17.44 -11.69
N GLY A 657 -6.33 16.86 -12.89
CA GLY A 657 -5.50 17.20 -14.06
C GLY A 657 -4.60 16.06 -14.55
N GLN A 658 -4.17 15.18 -13.65
CA GLN A 658 -3.44 13.96 -13.99
C GLN A 658 -4.14 12.76 -13.38
N LEU A 659 -4.35 11.70 -14.17
CA LEU A 659 -4.83 10.40 -13.69
C LEU A 659 -3.69 9.39 -13.73
N LYS A 660 -3.32 8.89 -12.55
CA LYS A 660 -2.25 7.91 -12.33
C LYS A 660 -2.77 6.51 -12.64
N VAL A 661 -2.17 5.84 -13.63
CA VAL A 661 -2.62 4.50 -14.09
C VAL A 661 -1.41 3.62 -14.34
N ALA A 662 -1.47 2.34 -13.95
CA ALA A 662 -0.32 1.45 -13.95
C ALA A 662 -0.47 0.27 -14.95
N PRO A 663 -0.21 0.48 -16.26
CA PRO A 663 -0.04 -0.62 -17.19
C PRO A 663 1.26 -1.41 -16.93
N GLU A 664 2.27 -0.81 -16.28
CA GLU A 664 3.63 -1.34 -16.00
C GLU A 664 4.51 -1.58 -17.24
N HIS A 665 3.97 -2.08 -18.35
CA HIS A 665 4.71 -2.31 -19.61
C HIS A 665 3.75 -2.22 -20.81
N CYS A 666 4.30 -2.24 -22.03
CA CYS A 666 3.50 -2.38 -23.26
C CYS A 666 3.59 -3.75 -23.96
N SER A 667 4.51 -4.62 -23.53
CA SER A 667 4.76 -5.92 -24.17
C SER A 667 3.90 -6.97 -23.48
N ASP A 668 3.05 -7.66 -24.25
CA ASP A 668 2.19 -8.73 -23.75
C ASP A 668 3.00 -9.91 -23.17
N ASN A 669 4.24 -10.12 -23.63
CA ASN A 669 5.17 -11.09 -23.05
C ASN A 669 5.50 -10.72 -21.59
N VAL A 670 5.93 -9.47 -21.34
CA VAL A 670 6.26 -9.00 -19.98
C VAL A 670 5.01 -8.91 -19.10
N LEU A 671 3.90 -8.38 -19.63
CA LEU A 671 2.64 -8.23 -18.89
C LEU A 671 2.10 -9.58 -18.41
N LYS A 672 2.25 -10.64 -19.20
CA LYS A 672 1.90 -12.01 -18.80
C LYS A 672 2.72 -12.47 -17.58
N ILE A 673 4.04 -12.24 -17.56
CA ILE A 673 4.90 -12.60 -16.42
C ILE A 673 4.64 -11.70 -15.20
N MET A 674 4.28 -10.43 -15.41
CA MET A 674 3.79 -9.53 -14.34
C MET A 674 2.43 -9.96 -13.77
N GLY A 675 1.64 -10.76 -14.49
CA GLY A 675 0.27 -11.09 -14.12
C GLY A 675 -0.71 -9.92 -14.35
N LYS A 676 -0.51 -9.18 -15.44
CA LYS A 676 -1.35 -8.08 -15.94
C LYS A 676 -2.12 -8.53 -17.20
N PRO A 677 -3.21 -7.84 -17.58
CA PRO A 677 -3.89 -8.09 -18.85
C PRO A 677 -3.04 -7.60 -20.05
N PRO A 678 -3.35 -8.04 -21.28
CA PRO A 678 -2.75 -7.55 -22.51
C PRO A 678 -2.85 -6.02 -22.69
N PHE A 679 -1.85 -5.42 -23.32
CA PHE A 679 -1.68 -3.97 -23.40
C PHE A 679 -2.83 -3.25 -24.12
N ARG A 680 -3.45 -3.90 -25.11
CA ARG A 680 -4.66 -3.42 -25.80
C ARG A 680 -5.81 -3.02 -24.85
N VAL A 681 -5.85 -3.55 -23.62
CA VAL A 681 -6.83 -3.16 -22.59
C VAL A 681 -6.54 -1.75 -22.06
N TYR A 682 -5.26 -1.37 -21.92
CA TYR A 682 -4.85 -0.02 -21.55
C TYR A 682 -5.13 0.97 -22.70
N GLU A 683 -4.90 0.58 -23.96
CA GLU A 683 -5.23 1.42 -25.13
C GLU A 683 -6.74 1.73 -25.18
N LYS A 684 -7.61 0.73 -25.01
CA LYS A 684 -9.07 0.95 -24.92
C LYS A 684 -9.48 1.91 -23.80
N PHE A 685 -8.84 1.81 -22.63
CA PHE A 685 -9.07 2.74 -21.52
C PHE A 685 -8.58 4.16 -21.88
N GLN A 686 -7.41 4.28 -22.51
CA GLN A 686 -6.82 5.54 -22.94
C GLN A 686 -7.72 6.26 -23.96
N ASP A 687 -8.28 5.55 -24.92
CA ASP A 687 -9.18 6.14 -25.93
C ASP A 687 -10.51 6.58 -25.32
N LYS A 688 -11.08 5.80 -24.39
CA LYS A 688 -12.28 6.21 -23.64
C LYS A 688 -12.02 7.43 -22.75
N PHE A 689 -10.89 7.48 -22.04
CA PHE A 689 -10.47 8.63 -21.23
C PHE A 689 -10.28 9.90 -22.09
N ARG A 690 -9.64 9.78 -23.26
CA ARG A 690 -9.50 10.89 -24.24
C ARG A 690 -10.85 11.36 -24.77
N SER A 691 -11.74 10.43 -25.13
CA SER A 691 -13.10 10.75 -25.60
C SER A 691 -13.88 11.53 -24.55
N LEU A 692 -13.86 11.08 -23.29
CA LEU A 692 -14.53 11.77 -22.18
C LEU A 692 -13.89 13.14 -21.89
N ASN A 693 -12.56 13.27 -21.94
CA ASN A 693 -11.91 14.58 -21.81
C ASN A 693 -12.35 15.55 -22.92
N LYS A 694 -12.39 15.10 -24.18
CA LYS A 694 -12.90 15.90 -25.31
C LYS A 694 -14.38 16.28 -25.12
N LYS A 695 -15.22 15.33 -24.71
CA LYS A 695 -16.67 15.53 -24.44
C LYS A 695 -16.92 16.61 -23.38
N TYR A 696 -16.09 16.67 -22.34
CA TYR A 696 -16.23 17.62 -21.24
C TYR A 696 -15.34 18.88 -21.37
N GLY A 697 -14.60 19.05 -22.46
CA GLY A 697 -13.69 20.19 -22.67
C GLY A 697 -12.50 20.23 -21.70
N LEU A 698 -12.15 19.09 -21.10
CA LEU A 698 -11.13 18.99 -20.04
C LEU A 698 -9.73 18.75 -20.63
N LYS A 699 -8.72 19.28 -19.93
CA LYS A 699 -7.29 19.15 -20.28
C LYS A 699 -6.57 18.25 -19.27
N GLN A 700 -7.04 17.01 -19.11
CA GLN A 700 -6.41 16.02 -18.23
C GLN A 700 -5.53 15.04 -19.01
N TYR A 701 -4.54 14.48 -18.33
CA TYR A 701 -3.55 13.58 -18.93
C TYR A 701 -3.41 12.28 -18.13
N LEU A 702 -3.17 11.17 -18.83
CA LEU A 702 -2.78 9.92 -18.19
C LEU A 702 -1.29 9.96 -17.87
N VAL A 703 -0.94 9.58 -16.64
CA VAL A 703 0.44 9.38 -16.20
C VAL A 703 0.65 7.86 -16.05
N PRO A 704 1.27 7.19 -17.03
CA PRO A 704 1.49 5.75 -16.98
C PRO A 704 2.65 5.42 -16.05
N TYR A 705 2.39 4.59 -15.04
CA TYR A 705 3.44 3.93 -14.26
C TYR A 705 4.00 2.76 -15.08
N LEU A 706 5.32 2.79 -15.26
CA LEU A 706 6.08 1.89 -16.12
C LEU A 706 7.30 1.37 -15.39
N MET A 707 7.59 0.08 -15.59
CA MET A 707 8.61 -0.67 -14.89
C MET A 707 9.61 -1.27 -15.88
N SER A 708 10.87 -0.86 -15.75
CA SER A 708 12.01 -1.43 -16.48
C SER A 708 12.59 -2.65 -15.74
N SER A 709 13.29 -3.52 -16.46
CA SER A 709 14.07 -4.64 -15.90
C SER A 709 13.28 -5.70 -15.11
N HIS A 710 11.98 -5.82 -15.34
CA HIS A 710 11.16 -6.87 -14.72
C HIS A 710 11.46 -8.25 -15.35
N PRO A 711 11.44 -9.37 -14.60
CA PRO A 711 11.57 -10.73 -15.16
C PRO A 711 10.63 -10.99 -16.34
N GLY A 712 11.19 -11.38 -17.48
CA GLY A 712 10.51 -11.51 -18.76
C GLY A 712 10.79 -10.36 -19.73
N SER A 713 11.25 -9.19 -19.26
CA SER A 713 11.60 -8.04 -20.11
C SER A 713 13.02 -8.18 -20.67
N THR A 714 13.11 -8.38 -21.98
CA THR A 714 14.36 -8.36 -22.76
C THR A 714 14.65 -6.95 -23.29
N LEU A 715 15.82 -6.76 -23.91
CA LEU A 715 16.09 -5.51 -24.66
C LEU A 715 15.07 -5.26 -25.77
N ALA A 716 14.49 -6.29 -26.39
CA ALA A 716 13.47 -6.10 -27.43
C ALA A 716 12.17 -5.53 -26.83
N ASP A 717 11.70 -6.07 -25.69
CA ASP A 717 10.54 -5.54 -24.98
C ASP A 717 10.78 -4.10 -24.49
N ALA A 718 11.98 -3.79 -24.01
CA ALA A 718 12.34 -2.43 -23.59
C ALA A 718 12.41 -1.43 -24.76
N ILE A 719 12.82 -1.88 -25.95
CA ILE A 719 12.79 -1.07 -27.18
C ILE A 719 11.35 -0.83 -27.64
N GLU A 720 10.48 -1.83 -27.56
CA GLU A 720 9.03 -1.68 -27.82
C GLU A 720 8.43 -0.60 -26.91
N LEU A 721 8.76 -0.63 -25.62
CA LEU A 721 8.29 0.37 -24.65
C LEU A 721 8.85 1.77 -24.94
N ALA A 722 10.11 1.89 -25.37
CA ALA A 722 10.68 3.17 -25.80
C ALA A 722 10.01 3.72 -27.08
N LEU A 723 9.67 2.85 -28.04
CA LEU A 723 8.91 3.22 -29.25
C LEU A 723 7.49 3.68 -28.90
N TYR A 724 6.83 3.01 -27.94
CA TYR A 724 5.52 3.41 -27.43
C TYR A 724 5.55 4.79 -26.75
N LEU A 725 6.51 5.00 -25.84
CA LEU A 725 6.73 6.31 -25.18
C LEU A 725 6.93 7.44 -26.20
N ARG A 726 7.73 7.17 -27.24
CA ARG A 726 7.94 8.11 -28.34
C ARG A 726 6.66 8.38 -29.15
N LYS A 727 5.88 7.35 -29.48
CA LYS A 727 4.58 7.48 -30.17
C LYS A 727 3.60 8.35 -29.36
N MET A 728 3.65 8.28 -28.03
CA MET A 728 2.87 9.15 -27.14
C MET A 728 3.44 10.56 -26.97
N ASN A 729 4.66 10.84 -27.43
CA ASN A 729 5.45 12.02 -27.06
C ASN A 729 5.59 12.19 -25.53
N TYR A 730 5.65 11.08 -24.78
CA TYR A 730 5.75 11.06 -23.32
C TYR A 730 7.18 10.76 -22.88
N HIS A 731 7.71 11.58 -21.97
CA HIS A 731 9.10 11.53 -21.51
C HIS A 731 9.11 11.40 -19.97
N PRO A 732 9.18 10.18 -19.41
CA PRO A 732 9.10 9.98 -17.98
C PRO A 732 10.38 10.45 -17.27
N GLU A 733 10.24 11.45 -16.39
CA GLU A 733 11.33 11.89 -15.49
C GLU A 733 11.65 10.85 -14.42
N GLN A 734 10.60 10.20 -13.90
CA GLN A 734 10.71 9.09 -12.96
C GLN A 734 10.39 7.78 -13.68
N VAL A 735 11.38 6.89 -13.74
CA VAL A 735 11.23 5.51 -14.21
C VAL A 735 11.44 4.57 -13.05
N GLN A 736 10.50 3.65 -12.83
CA GLN A 736 10.66 2.56 -11.89
C GLN A 736 11.55 1.48 -12.52
N ASP A 737 12.62 1.12 -11.83
CA ASP A 737 13.40 -0.09 -12.11
C ASP A 737 12.85 -1.21 -11.23
N PHE A 738 12.76 -2.44 -11.74
CA PHE A 738 12.28 -3.56 -10.94
C PHE A 738 13.21 -3.79 -9.75
N TYR A 739 12.59 -3.70 -8.56
CA TYR A 739 13.20 -4.00 -7.28
C TYR A 739 12.70 -5.37 -6.81
N PRO A 740 13.60 -6.35 -6.53
CA PRO A 740 13.22 -7.67 -6.04
C PRO A 740 12.74 -7.64 -4.57
N THR A 741 11.51 -7.19 -4.35
CA THR A 741 10.81 -7.18 -3.06
C THR A 741 10.69 -8.61 -2.49
N PRO A 742 11.18 -8.90 -1.26
CA PRO A 742 11.08 -10.23 -0.65
C PRO A 742 9.65 -10.78 -0.63
N GLY A 743 9.53 -12.12 -0.69
CA GLY A 743 8.24 -12.82 -0.67
C GLY A 743 7.36 -12.66 -1.92
N THR A 744 7.78 -11.94 -2.98
CA THR A 744 6.98 -11.83 -4.21
C THR A 744 7.36 -12.86 -5.28
N LEU A 745 6.39 -13.28 -6.11
CA LEU A 745 6.61 -14.22 -7.22
C LEU A 745 7.66 -13.69 -8.23
N SER A 746 7.66 -12.39 -8.52
CA SER A 746 8.66 -11.79 -9.41
C SER A 746 10.07 -11.81 -8.82
N THR A 747 10.22 -11.71 -7.50
CA THR A 747 11.52 -11.86 -6.84
C THR A 747 12.04 -13.29 -6.91
N ALA A 748 11.14 -14.28 -6.75
CA ALA A 748 11.50 -15.67 -6.99
C ALA A 748 11.89 -15.93 -8.45
N MET A 749 11.17 -15.36 -9.44
CA MET A 749 11.56 -15.39 -10.85
C MET A 749 12.94 -14.75 -11.06
N PHE A 750 13.18 -13.56 -10.50
CA PHE A 750 14.45 -12.85 -10.60
C PHE A 750 15.62 -13.67 -10.06
N TRP A 751 15.47 -14.26 -8.87
CA TRP A 751 16.51 -15.09 -8.27
C TRP A 751 16.76 -16.37 -9.08
N THR A 752 15.70 -17.14 -9.32
CA THR A 752 15.78 -18.52 -9.81
C THR A 752 15.91 -18.64 -11.33
N GLY A 753 15.37 -17.69 -12.09
CA GLY A 753 15.15 -17.82 -13.54
C GLY A 753 13.96 -18.73 -13.89
N LEU A 754 13.08 -19.03 -12.93
CA LEU A 754 11.92 -19.90 -13.08
C LEU A 754 10.64 -19.19 -12.59
N ASP A 755 9.52 -19.39 -13.29
CA ASP A 755 8.19 -19.06 -12.75
C ASP A 755 7.81 -20.09 -11.67
N PRO A 756 7.63 -19.70 -10.38
CA PRO A 756 7.28 -20.63 -9.33
C PRO A 756 5.98 -21.41 -9.58
N MET A 757 5.01 -20.83 -10.29
CA MET A 757 3.70 -21.47 -10.48
C MET A 757 3.76 -22.58 -11.53
N THR A 758 4.59 -22.40 -12.58
CA THR A 758 4.67 -23.32 -13.73
C THR A 758 5.99 -24.09 -13.85
N MET A 759 7.02 -23.74 -13.07
CA MET A 759 8.40 -24.23 -13.14
C MET A 759 9.08 -24.03 -14.51
N LYS A 760 8.54 -23.16 -15.37
CA LYS A 760 9.10 -22.84 -16.70
C LYS A 760 10.19 -21.78 -16.58
N PRO A 761 11.23 -21.82 -17.45
CA PRO A 761 12.24 -20.77 -17.53
C PRO A 761 11.63 -19.39 -17.82
N VAL A 762 12.20 -18.36 -17.19
CA VAL A 762 11.86 -16.94 -17.37
C VAL A 762 13.15 -16.17 -17.58
N TYR A 763 13.20 -15.33 -18.61
CA TYR A 763 14.33 -14.42 -18.84
C TYR A 763 14.47 -13.42 -17.68
N VAL A 764 15.69 -13.11 -17.24
CA VAL A 764 15.90 -12.12 -16.17
C VAL A 764 17.04 -11.18 -16.53
N PRO A 765 16.79 -9.85 -16.61
CA PRO A 765 17.84 -8.86 -16.78
C PRO A 765 18.65 -8.69 -15.48
N LYS A 766 19.73 -9.47 -15.34
CA LYS A 766 20.55 -9.53 -14.12
C LYS A 766 21.74 -8.58 -14.11
N THR A 767 22.28 -8.21 -15.27
CA THR A 767 23.52 -7.41 -15.32
C THR A 767 23.22 -5.93 -15.10
N ALA A 768 24.08 -5.23 -14.36
CA ALA A 768 23.93 -3.79 -14.15
C ALA A 768 23.92 -3.00 -15.47
N LYS A 769 24.71 -3.45 -16.47
CA LYS A 769 24.72 -2.90 -17.83
C LYS A 769 23.36 -3.01 -18.50
N GLU A 770 22.74 -4.20 -18.48
CA GLU A 770 21.45 -4.42 -19.12
C GLU A 770 20.31 -3.65 -18.43
N LYS A 771 20.23 -3.68 -17.10
CA LYS A 771 19.24 -2.89 -16.35
C LYS A 771 19.40 -1.39 -16.66
N ALA A 772 20.63 -0.90 -16.74
CA ALA A 772 20.91 0.49 -17.13
C ALA A 772 20.50 0.79 -18.57
N MET A 773 20.72 -0.14 -19.52
CA MET A 773 20.27 -0.02 -20.91
C MET A 773 18.74 0.01 -21.03
N GLN A 774 18.01 -0.90 -20.36
CA GLN A 774 16.55 -0.88 -20.34
C GLN A 774 16.01 0.42 -19.71
N ARG A 775 16.55 0.86 -18.57
CA ARG A 775 16.17 2.13 -17.95
C ARG A 775 16.45 3.33 -18.86
N ALA A 776 17.61 3.36 -19.53
CA ALA A 776 18.01 4.43 -20.44
C ALA A 776 17.07 4.53 -21.66
N LEU A 777 16.56 3.40 -22.17
CA LEU A 777 15.56 3.36 -23.24
C LEU A 777 14.25 4.07 -22.86
N LEU A 778 13.77 3.93 -21.62
CA LEU A 778 12.58 4.66 -21.16
C LEU A 778 12.83 6.17 -20.98
N GLN A 779 14.09 6.57 -20.79
CA GLN A 779 14.52 7.96 -20.62
C GLN A 779 15.39 8.44 -21.80
N TYR A 780 15.05 8.02 -23.03
CA TYR A 780 15.86 8.22 -24.24
C TYR A 780 16.11 9.71 -24.59
N SER A 781 15.23 10.61 -24.12
CA SER A 781 15.32 12.05 -24.40
C SER A 781 16.40 12.75 -23.59
N ASN A 782 16.92 12.13 -22.52
CA ASN A 782 18.01 12.67 -21.72
C ASN A 782 19.35 12.45 -22.45
N PRO A 783 20.09 13.51 -22.85
CA PRO A 783 21.35 13.36 -23.58
C PRO A 783 22.41 12.52 -22.85
N LYS A 784 22.38 12.48 -21.51
CA LYS A 784 23.30 11.65 -20.70
C LYS A 784 23.11 10.15 -20.94
N ASN A 785 21.93 9.74 -21.42
CA ASN A 785 21.60 8.35 -21.71
C ASN A 785 21.98 7.91 -23.15
N GLU A 786 22.42 8.83 -24.02
CA GLU A 786 22.74 8.51 -25.43
C GLU A 786 23.66 7.28 -25.59
N PRO A 787 24.77 7.13 -24.83
CA PRO A 787 25.66 5.98 -24.98
C PRO A 787 24.97 4.66 -24.63
N LEU A 788 24.13 4.64 -23.60
CA LEU A 788 23.39 3.46 -23.16
C LEU A 788 22.26 3.11 -24.15
N VAL A 789 21.54 4.09 -24.69
CA VAL A 789 20.54 3.89 -25.74
C VAL A 789 21.19 3.32 -27.00
N ARG A 790 22.33 3.88 -27.43
CA ARG A 790 23.10 3.39 -28.59
C ARG A 790 23.60 1.96 -28.38
N ALA A 791 24.07 1.64 -27.18
CA ALA A 791 24.50 0.28 -26.82
C ALA A 791 23.31 -0.68 -26.85
N ALA A 792 22.18 -0.35 -26.22
CA ALA A 792 20.97 -1.16 -26.18
C ALA A 792 20.45 -1.50 -27.59
N LEU A 793 20.35 -0.48 -28.45
CA LEU A 793 19.94 -0.64 -29.86
C LEU A 793 20.94 -1.47 -30.67
N THR A 794 22.24 -1.34 -30.38
CA THR A 794 23.28 -2.13 -31.06
C THR A 794 23.24 -3.60 -30.65
N GLU A 795 23.10 -3.88 -29.36
CA GLU A 795 23.06 -5.22 -28.77
C GLU A 795 21.78 -5.98 -29.14
N ALA A 796 20.66 -5.28 -29.28
CA ALA A 796 19.41 -5.83 -29.81
C ALA A 796 19.36 -5.92 -31.35
N GLY A 797 20.44 -5.60 -32.07
CA GLY A 797 20.48 -5.61 -33.54
C GLY A 797 19.66 -4.50 -34.22
N ARG A 798 19.08 -3.57 -33.47
CA ARG A 798 18.20 -2.48 -33.91
C ARG A 798 18.93 -1.15 -34.17
N LYS A 799 20.05 -1.22 -34.89
CA LYS A 799 20.82 -0.01 -35.31
C LYS A 799 20.01 0.94 -36.20
N ASP A 800 18.99 0.42 -36.89
CA ASP A 800 18.00 1.18 -37.68
C ASP A 800 17.25 2.23 -36.85
N LEU A 801 17.06 2.00 -35.55
CA LEU A 801 16.38 2.93 -34.65
C LEU A 801 17.30 4.02 -34.06
N ILE A 802 18.62 3.96 -34.29
CA ILE A 802 19.56 4.96 -33.75
C ILE A 802 19.20 6.39 -34.21
N PRO A 803 18.97 6.68 -35.52
CA PRO A 803 18.58 8.02 -35.98
C PRO A 803 17.21 8.47 -35.44
N LEU A 804 16.37 7.53 -35.03
CA LEU A 804 15.07 7.82 -34.42
C LEU A 804 15.30 8.40 -33.03
N PHE A 805 15.93 7.64 -32.12
CA PHE A 805 16.11 8.04 -30.72
C PHE A 805 17.18 9.12 -30.51
N ILE A 806 18.24 9.11 -31.32
CA ILE A 806 19.41 9.96 -31.13
C ILE A 806 19.45 11.00 -32.26
N LYS A 807 19.11 12.25 -31.92
CA LYS A 807 19.25 13.38 -32.86
C LYS A 807 20.74 13.54 -33.21
N ARG A 808 21.07 13.52 -34.51
CA ARG A 808 22.39 13.98 -34.97
C ARG A 808 22.58 15.43 -34.50
N LYS A 809 23.74 15.74 -33.91
CA LYS A 809 24.17 17.14 -33.73
C LYS A 809 24.32 17.77 -35.10
N ASN A 810 23.34 18.56 -35.53
CA ASN A 810 23.49 19.43 -36.68
C ASN A 810 24.54 20.48 -36.32
N PHE A 811 25.76 20.34 -36.86
CA PHE A 811 26.67 21.47 -36.99
C PHE A 811 26.03 22.46 -37.98
N SER A 812 25.26 23.41 -37.47
CA SER A 812 24.66 24.45 -38.30
C SER A 812 25.74 25.41 -38.80
N LYS A 813 26.00 25.37 -40.11
CA LYS A 813 26.75 26.42 -40.81
C LYS A 813 26.08 27.77 -40.53
N THR A 814 26.78 28.68 -39.86
CA THR A 814 26.33 30.07 -39.69
C THR A 814 26.49 30.82 -41.01
N SER A 815 25.41 30.92 -41.79
CA SER A 815 25.34 31.82 -42.92
C SER A 815 25.30 33.27 -42.43
N LYS A 816 26.45 33.96 -42.41
CA LYS A 816 26.50 35.41 -42.15
C LYS A 816 25.85 36.16 -43.30
N LEU A 817 24.66 36.71 -43.06
CA LEU A 817 24.06 37.75 -43.88
C LEU A 817 24.89 39.03 -43.77
N THR A 818 25.64 39.36 -44.81
CA THR A 818 26.36 40.64 -44.93
C THR A 818 25.37 41.77 -45.18
N LYS A 819 25.15 42.63 -44.18
CA LYS A 819 24.57 43.96 -44.42
C LYS A 819 25.56 44.78 -45.25
N LYS A 820 25.15 45.25 -46.44
CA LYS A 820 25.83 46.37 -47.10
C LYS A 820 25.46 47.68 -46.38
N PRO A 821 26.38 48.63 -46.22
CA PRO A 821 26.08 49.91 -45.59
C PRO A 821 25.23 50.78 -46.52
N LYS A 822 24.38 51.64 -45.94
CA LYS A 822 23.90 52.84 -46.61
C LYS A 822 24.61 54.06 -46.01
N LYS A 823 24.83 55.04 -46.89
CA LYS A 823 25.32 56.39 -46.56
C LYS A 823 24.36 57.10 -45.61
#